data_AF-A0A9D5W6G6-F1
#
_entry.id   AF-A0A9D5W6G6-F1
#
_cell.length_a   1.000
_cell.length_b   1.000
_cell.length_c   1.000
_cell.angle_alpha   90.00
_cell.angle_beta   90.00
_cell.angle_gamma   90.00
#
_symmetry.space_group_name_H-M   'P 1'
#
loop_
_entity.id
_entity.type
_entity.pdbx_description
1 polymer ?
#
loop_
_entity_poly.entity_id
_entity_poly.type
_entity_poly.pdbx_seq_one_letter_code
_entity_poly.pdbx_strand_id
1 'polypeptide(L)'
;MPVGRVVIAGLRGGSGKTTLSLGLLRLWRGSRKVVPFKKGPDYIDAGWLSQAAGTQCYNLDTFIIAGDRILQSISKNSKDADFAVIEGNRGLFDGLDSKGTFSTASLAVLTDTPVILVVDCLKATTTVGVIVKGVVAFDSKVKIKGVVLNSVSNQRHESVIREAVETYSGVPVVGALKKTSTPLLPERHMGLVTADEHMQVERALTEICTLVKDSVDIERIWETGMAAGILNIPVVSEPQYENKENVKIGVIKDTAFQFYYPENLDELRKAGGELSEISAVSQEDLPDVDALYIGGGFPETNAIKLSENVQFKTQLKTAIENGLPVYAECGGLMFLGRSITMDGKRYPMVGVFPMDFEMQPKPQAHGYTVVETVKETPFFGKNVVLRGHEFHYSRVSGLSGGEMDFAFKMKRGKGIFNGQDGVCYKSVFASYTHLHALGAPEWVKGMISAAIQFKRTRGVQMEESFLKNLKKTEMSLRQLKQIIKAHIEKEESSSIEEFVKKDKRALSALVSMSYDKSIKNCWRAALLAGQIIGRMANWNSKEARGQVQRLLWNMSDESGTIPWMVPEILGEVVRENPEPFSDIPAIIVGYSHSETEDNIFLAGVLYAIGRIGEIHKEYIADYPYILVKESFLHREADVCINAVVAAKRLSMTGVDDLLVKVKKRNDIVNVYYDNCLRTVTIAEMAGELFS
;
A
#
# COMPACT_ATOMS: atom_id res chain seq x y z
N MET A 1 -25.74 -14.07 -5.67
CA MET A 1 -25.97 -15.05 -6.75
C MET A 1 -24.63 -15.66 -7.11
N PRO A 2 -24.55 -16.91 -7.58
CA PRO A 2 -23.29 -17.45 -8.08
C PRO A 2 -22.81 -16.63 -9.28
N VAL A 3 -21.54 -16.22 -9.27
CA VAL A 3 -20.92 -15.46 -10.36
C VAL A 3 -20.78 -16.36 -11.60
N GLY A 4 -21.12 -15.82 -12.78
CA GLY A 4 -20.85 -16.52 -14.04
C GLY A 4 -19.34 -16.68 -14.23
N ARG A 5 -18.89 -17.81 -14.76
CA ARG A 5 -17.45 -18.05 -14.92
C ARG A 5 -17.10 -18.98 -16.06
N VAL A 6 -15.96 -18.73 -16.70
CA VAL A 6 -15.45 -19.56 -17.79
C VAL A 6 -13.95 -19.76 -17.67
N VAL A 7 -13.48 -20.95 -18.01
CA VAL A 7 -12.07 -21.25 -18.18
C VAL A 7 -11.71 -21.15 -19.65
N ILE A 8 -10.73 -20.32 -20.00
CA ILE A 8 -10.13 -20.26 -21.33
C ILE A 8 -8.88 -21.13 -21.32
N ALA A 9 -8.92 -22.25 -22.03
CA ALA A 9 -7.82 -23.21 -22.11
C ALA A 9 -7.42 -23.50 -23.55
N GLY A 10 -6.35 -24.26 -23.76
CA GLY A 10 -5.87 -24.61 -25.09
C GLY A 10 -5.08 -25.91 -25.04
N LEU A 11 -4.61 -26.38 -26.19
CA LEU A 11 -3.88 -27.65 -26.28
C LEU A 11 -2.41 -27.55 -25.85
N ARG A 12 -1.84 -26.35 -25.90
CA ARG A 12 -0.44 -26.06 -25.58
C ARG A 12 -0.24 -24.57 -25.28
N GLY A 13 0.96 -24.18 -24.84
CA GLY A 13 1.39 -22.78 -24.83
C GLY A 13 1.32 -22.16 -26.24
N GLY A 14 1.02 -20.86 -26.34
CA GLY A 14 0.93 -20.16 -27.62
C GLY A 14 -0.28 -20.49 -28.51
N SER A 15 -1.30 -21.17 -27.98
CA SER A 15 -2.49 -21.56 -28.76
C SER A 15 -3.47 -20.41 -29.08
N GLY A 16 -3.27 -19.22 -28.52
CA GLY A 16 -4.20 -18.07 -28.66
C GLY A 16 -5.13 -17.83 -27.46
N LYS A 17 -4.95 -18.55 -26.34
CA LYS A 17 -5.72 -18.35 -25.09
C LYS A 17 -5.75 -16.88 -24.67
N THR A 18 -4.57 -16.28 -24.55
CA THR A 18 -4.41 -14.92 -24.06
C THR A 18 -5.07 -13.90 -24.97
N THR A 19 -4.98 -14.06 -26.30
CA THR A 19 -5.73 -13.23 -27.25
C THR A 19 -7.24 -13.29 -27.00
N LEU A 20 -7.79 -14.49 -26.81
CA LEU A 20 -9.22 -14.64 -26.52
C LEU A 20 -9.59 -14.03 -25.16
N SER A 21 -8.85 -14.35 -24.10
CA SER A 21 -9.12 -13.83 -22.75
C SER A 21 -9.11 -12.30 -22.72
N LEU A 22 -8.07 -11.68 -23.31
CA LEU A 22 -7.92 -10.22 -23.35
C LEU A 22 -9.04 -9.56 -24.15
N GLY A 23 -9.41 -10.12 -25.30
CA GLY A 23 -10.51 -9.59 -26.11
C GLY A 23 -11.85 -9.67 -25.41
N LEU A 24 -12.17 -10.81 -24.78
CA LEU A 24 -13.40 -10.97 -24.00
C LEU A 24 -13.47 -9.98 -22.83
N LEU A 25 -12.40 -9.90 -22.04
CA LEU A 25 -12.33 -8.98 -20.90
C LEU A 25 -12.49 -7.52 -21.36
N ARG A 26 -11.83 -7.12 -22.44
CA ARG A 26 -11.90 -5.75 -22.97
C ARG A 26 -13.27 -5.42 -23.56
N LEU A 27 -13.96 -6.40 -24.16
CA LEU A 27 -15.31 -6.23 -24.71
C LEU A 27 -16.37 -6.09 -23.62
N TRP A 28 -16.24 -6.85 -22.53
CA TRP A 28 -17.18 -6.78 -21.42
C TRP A 28 -16.91 -5.63 -20.46
N ARG A 29 -15.67 -5.13 -20.43
CA ARG A 29 -15.31 -3.95 -19.63
C ARG A 29 -16.23 -2.77 -19.94
N GLY A 30 -16.78 -2.17 -18.89
CA GLY A 30 -17.60 -0.95 -18.94
C GLY A 30 -19.10 -1.23 -18.87
N SER A 31 -19.63 -2.14 -19.69
CA SER A 31 -21.04 -2.54 -19.63
C SER A 31 -21.33 -3.54 -18.50
N ARG A 32 -20.29 -4.28 -18.07
CA ARG A 32 -20.35 -5.35 -17.08
C ARG A 32 -19.10 -5.28 -16.17
N LYS A 33 -19.22 -5.75 -14.93
CA LYS A 33 -18.09 -5.93 -14.01
C LYS A 33 -17.48 -7.31 -14.23
N VAL A 34 -16.31 -7.35 -14.84
CA VAL A 34 -15.57 -8.60 -15.07
C VAL A 34 -14.32 -8.68 -14.21
N VAL A 35 -14.02 -9.88 -13.72
CA VAL A 35 -12.81 -10.15 -12.94
C VAL A 35 -11.96 -11.23 -13.62
N PRO A 36 -10.68 -10.95 -13.88
CA PRO A 36 -9.78 -11.95 -14.43
C PRO A 36 -9.11 -12.78 -13.33
N PHE A 37 -8.85 -14.03 -13.65
CA PHE A 37 -8.01 -14.93 -12.88
C PHE A 37 -6.99 -15.61 -13.79
N LYS A 38 -5.78 -15.85 -13.29
CA LYS A 38 -4.73 -16.57 -13.99
C LYS A 38 -4.41 -17.87 -13.26
N LYS A 39 -4.50 -19.00 -13.97
CA LYS A 39 -3.93 -20.27 -13.51
C LYS A 39 -2.43 -20.26 -13.77
N GLY A 40 -1.64 -20.64 -12.77
CA GLY A 40 -0.18 -20.67 -12.86
C GLY A 40 0.48 -19.46 -12.20
N PRO A 41 1.76 -19.54 -11.80
CA PRO A 41 2.44 -18.43 -11.13
C PRO A 41 2.99 -17.42 -12.14
N ASP A 42 2.10 -16.82 -12.94
CA ASP A 42 2.47 -15.89 -14.01
C ASP A 42 2.07 -14.45 -13.64
N TYR A 43 3.05 -13.55 -13.64
CA TYR A 43 2.83 -12.13 -13.35
C TYR A 43 2.56 -11.30 -14.61
N ILE A 44 3.13 -11.71 -15.75
CA ILE A 44 3.10 -10.91 -16.97
C ILE A 44 1.72 -11.05 -17.61
N ASP A 45 1.27 -12.28 -17.84
CA ASP A 45 -0.08 -12.54 -18.38
C ASP A 45 -1.14 -11.94 -17.44
N ALA A 46 -0.96 -12.06 -16.12
CA ALA A 46 -1.86 -11.48 -15.13
C ALA A 46 -1.92 -9.94 -15.21
N GLY A 47 -0.79 -9.28 -15.48
CA GLY A 47 -0.75 -7.83 -15.73
C GLY A 47 -1.57 -7.43 -16.96
N TRP A 48 -1.44 -8.15 -18.08
CA TRP A 48 -2.24 -7.92 -19.29
C TRP A 48 -3.73 -8.15 -19.07
N LEU A 49 -4.08 -9.24 -18.38
CA LEU A 49 -5.47 -9.53 -18.03
C LEU A 49 -6.07 -8.42 -17.16
N SER A 50 -5.28 -7.88 -16.22
CA SER A 50 -5.71 -6.76 -15.37
C SER A 50 -5.99 -5.50 -16.20
N GLN A 51 -5.11 -5.16 -17.14
CA GLN A 51 -5.30 -4.01 -18.03
C GLN A 51 -6.54 -4.18 -18.94
N ALA A 52 -6.74 -5.39 -19.49
CA ALA A 52 -7.90 -5.69 -20.34
C ALA A 52 -9.22 -5.55 -19.56
N ALA A 53 -9.28 -6.08 -18.34
CA ALA A 53 -10.47 -6.06 -17.50
C ALA A 53 -10.73 -4.70 -16.83
N GLY A 54 -9.69 -3.91 -16.58
CA GLY A 54 -9.76 -2.71 -15.75
C GLY A 54 -9.90 -3.01 -14.25
N THR A 55 -9.68 -4.26 -13.84
CA THR A 55 -9.70 -4.77 -12.46
C THR A 55 -8.46 -5.63 -12.22
N GLN A 56 -8.13 -5.94 -10.98
CA GLN A 56 -6.97 -6.78 -10.67
C GLN A 56 -7.19 -8.24 -11.11
N CYS A 57 -6.13 -8.87 -11.63
CA CYS A 57 -6.09 -10.30 -11.91
C CYS A 57 -5.53 -11.07 -10.73
N TYR A 58 -6.24 -12.11 -10.32
CA TYR A 58 -5.91 -12.94 -9.16
C TYR A 58 -5.35 -14.30 -9.58
N ASN A 59 -4.52 -14.91 -8.74
CA ASN A 59 -3.84 -16.16 -9.03
C ASN A 59 -4.65 -17.38 -8.56
N LEU A 60 -4.73 -18.41 -9.41
CA LEU A 60 -5.39 -19.68 -9.11
C LEU A 60 -4.47 -20.89 -9.30
N ASP A 61 -3.24 -20.80 -8.82
CA ASP A 61 -2.30 -21.92 -8.87
C ASP A 61 -2.57 -22.96 -7.77
N THR A 62 -3.11 -24.11 -8.17
CA THR A 62 -3.45 -25.21 -7.25
C THR A 62 -2.23 -25.97 -6.68
N PHE A 63 -1.02 -25.76 -7.21
CA PHE A 63 0.20 -26.32 -6.60
C PHE A 63 0.62 -25.47 -5.38
N ILE A 64 0.56 -24.15 -5.54
CA ILE A 64 0.95 -23.18 -4.50
C ILE A 64 -0.17 -23.02 -3.47
N ILE A 65 -1.42 -22.93 -3.91
CA ILE A 65 -2.58 -22.61 -3.08
C ILE A 65 -3.46 -23.86 -2.95
N ALA A 66 -3.87 -24.16 -1.71
CA ALA A 66 -4.78 -25.27 -1.45
C ALA A 66 -6.17 -25.05 -2.11
N GLY A 67 -6.81 -26.13 -2.54
CA GLY A 67 -8.03 -26.06 -3.36
C GLY A 67 -9.22 -25.40 -2.65
N ASP A 68 -9.31 -25.54 -1.34
CA ASP A 68 -10.29 -24.84 -0.49
C ASP A 68 -10.08 -23.31 -0.51
N ARG A 69 -8.83 -22.86 -0.38
CA ARG A 69 -8.45 -21.44 -0.47
C ARG A 69 -8.65 -20.87 -1.88
N ILE A 70 -8.47 -21.67 -2.92
CA ILE A 70 -8.79 -21.31 -4.31
C ILE A 70 -10.30 -20.99 -4.45
N LEU A 71 -11.17 -21.85 -3.92
CA LEU A 71 -12.62 -21.63 -3.96
C LEU A 71 -13.02 -20.36 -3.19
N GLN A 72 -12.40 -20.12 -2.03
CA GLN A 72 -12.59 -18.87 -1.27
C GLN A 72 -12.12 -17.64 -2.05
N SER A 73 -10.95 -17.71 -2.71
CA SER A 73 -10.40 -16.62 -3.52
C SER A 73 -11.37 -16.23 -4.64
N ILE A 74 -11.88 -17.20 -5.41
CA ILE A 74 -12.86 -16.93 -6.46
C ILE A 74 -14.12 -16.29 -5.89
N SER A 75 -14.67 -16.85 -4.81
CA SER A 75 -15.89 -16.32 -4.20
C SER A 75 -15.73 -14.90 -3.68
N LYS A 76 -14.61 -14.61 -3.01
CA LYS A 76 -14.32 -13.31 -2.42
C LYS A 76 -14.09 -12.27 -3.50
N ASN A 77 -13.19 -12.56 -4.43
CA ASN A 77 -12.72 -11.58 -5.42
C ASN A 77 -13.72 -11.39 -6.57
N SER A 78 -14.73 -12.26 -6.68
CA SER A 78 -15.82 -12.11 -7.65
C SER A 78 -17.15 -11.70 -7.02
N LYS A 79 -17.19 -11.36 -5.73
CA LYS A 79 -18.43 -11.06 -4.99
C LYS A 79 -19.30 -10.00 -5.66
N ASP A 80 -18.66 -8.95 -6.19
CA ASP A 80 -19.32 -7.80 -6.82
C ASP A 80 -19.16 -7.80 -8.35
N ALA A 81 -18.71 -8.92 -8.94
CA ALA A 81 -18.53 -9.09 -10.36
C ALA A 81 -19.73 -9.82 -10.99
N ASP A 82 -20.04 -9.48 -12.24
CA ASP A 82 -21.03 -10.18 -13.04
C ASP A 82 -20.45 -11.48 -13.61
N PHE A 83 -19.14 -11.49 -13.89
CA PHE A 83 -18.50 -12.61 -14.57
C PHE A 83 -16.99 -12.73 -14.28
N ALA A 84 -16.51 -13.96 -14.19
CA ALA A 84 -15.09 -14.28 -13.99
C ALA A 84 -14.50 -15.01 -15.21
N VAL A 85 -13.33 -14.56 -15.66
CA VAL A 85 -12.57 -15.22 -16.74
C VAL A 85 -11.32 -15.84 -16.15
N ILE A 86 -11.21 -17.17 -16.20
CA ILE A 86 -10.05 -17.91 -15.71
C ILE A 86 -9.19 -18.31 -16.91
N GLU A 87 -8.05 -17.68 -17.08
CA GLU A 87 -7.09 -18.06 -18.12
C GLU A 87 -6.20 -19.22 -17.65
N GLY A 88 -6.23 -20.33 -18.39
CA GLY A 88 -5.34 -21.47 -18.21
C GLY A 88 -3.89 -21.19 -18.61
N ASN A 89 -2.92 -21.85 -17.97
CA ASN A 89 -1.55 -21.92 -18.49
C ASN A 89 -1.33 -23.21 -19.29
N ARG A 90 -0.27 -23.22 -20.12
CA ARG A 90 0.17 -24.38 -20.94
C ARG A 90 -1.01 -25.02 -21.70
N GLY A 91 -1.04 -26.34 -21.82
CA GLY A 91 -2.18 -27.12 -22.28
C GLY A 91 -3.19 -27.43 -21.17
N LEU A 92 -4.43 -27.73 -21.54
CA LEU A 92 -5.54 -27.99 -20.62
C LEU A 92 -5.20 -29.06 -19.57
N PHE A 93 -4.58 -30.17 -20.00
CA PHE A 93 -4.21 -31.29 -19.13
C PHE A 93 -2.76 -31.23 -18.63
N ASP A 94 -1.98 -30.22 -19.01
CA ASP A 94 -0.58 -30.11 -18.61
C ASP A 94 -0.47 -29.72 -17.13
N GLY A 95 0.07 -30.62 -16.33
CA GLY A 95 0.28 -30.45 -14.90
C GLY A 95 1.75 -30.58 -14.47
N LEU A 96 1.95 -30.86 -13.19
CA LEU A 96 3.27 -31.09 -12.60
C LEU A 96 3.88 -32.44 -13.03
N ASP A 97 3.03 -33.45 -13.23
CA ASP A 97 3.41 -34.84 -13.48
C ASP A 97 2.62 -35.44 -14.66
N SER A 98 2.89 -36.70 -14.99
CA SER A 98 2.23 -37.42 -16.09
C SER A 98 0.73 -37.67 -15.87
N LYS A 99 0.23 -37.49 -14.65
CA LYS A 99 -1.21 -37.57 -14.33
C LYS A 99 -1.91 -36.23 -14.52
N GLY A 100 -1.18 -35.16 -14.85
CA GLY A 100 -1.74 -33.83 -14.99
C GLY A 100 -2.15 -33.21 -13.65
N THR A 101 -1.49 -33.58 -12.55
CA THR A 101 -1.76 -32.97 -11.24
C THR A 101 -1.53 -31.45 -11.31
N PHE A 102 -2.45 -30.65 -10.77
CA PHE A 102 -2.43 -29.17 -10.83
C PHE A 102 -2.56 -28.59 -12.27
N SER A 103 -3.14 -29.35 -13.19
CA SER A 103 -3.48 -28.88 -14.55
C SER A 103 -4.65 -27.89 -14.56
N THR A 104 -4.82 -27.18 -15.68
CA THR A 104 -5.98 -26.30 -15.89
C THR A 104 -7.30 -27.09 -15.84
N ALA A 105 -7.29 -28.33 -16.32
CA ALA A 105 -8.41 -29.27 -16.21
C ALA A 105 -8.78 -29.55 -14.75
N SER A 106 -7.80 -29.84 -13.90
CA SER A 106 -8.05 -30.08 -12.47
C SER A 106 -8.65 -28.86 -11.76
N LEU A 107 -8.22 -27.64 -12.12
CA LEU A 107 -8.81 -26.40 -11.62
C LEU A 107 -10.25 -26.21 -12.13
N ALA A 108 -10.52 -26.49 -13.41
CA ALA A 108 -11.86 -26.41 -13.98
C ALA A 108 -12.84 -27.38 -13.28
N VAL A 109 -12.38 -28.60 -12.97
CA VAL A 109 -13.16 -29.58 -12.20
C VAL A 109 -13.36 -29.14 -10.76
N LEU A 110 -12.30 -28.70 -10.06
CA LEU A 110 -12.37 -28.20 -8.69
C LEU A 110 -13.39 -27.07 -8.55
N THR A 111 -13.39 -26.16 -9.51
CA THR A 111 -14.23 -24.97 -9.51
C THR A 111 -15.55 -25.19 -10.25
N ASP A 112 -15.88 -26.40 -10.71
CA ASP A 112 -17.03 -26.72 -11.57
C ASP A 112 -17.30 -25.72 -12.72
N THR A 113 -16.22 -25.25 -13.36
CA THR A 113 -16.24 -24.19 -14.36
C THR A 113 -16.21 -24.75 -15.78
N PRO A 114 -17.11 -24.32 -16.69
CA PRO A 114 -17.08 -24.74 -18.08
C PRO A 114 -15.84 -24.21 -18.81
N VAL A 115 -15.34 -24.99 -19.77
CA VAL A 115 -14.12 -24.70 -20.54
C VAL A 115 -14.48 -24.30 -21.97
N ILE A 116 -13.90 -23.19 -22.43
CA ILE A 116 -13.77 -22.84 -23.86
C ILE A 116 -12.35 -23.20 -24.29
N LEU A 117 -12.26 -24.11 -25.27
CA LEU A 117 -10.99 -24.63 -25.75
C LEU A 117 -10.53 -23.88 -27.00
N VAL A 118 -9.38 -23.21 -26.91
CA VAL A 118 -8.73 -22.53 -28.03
C VAL A 118 -7.77 -23.48 -28.73
N VAL A 119 -8.00 -23.71 -30.02
CA VAL A 119 -7.24 -24.68 -30.82
C VAL A 119 -6.56 -23.99 -31.99
N ASP A 120 -5.23 -24.07 -32.02
CA ASP A 120 -4.42 -23.60 -33.14
C ASP A 120 -4.62 -24.51 -34.35
N CYS A 121 -5.12 -23.95 -35.44
CA CYS A 121 -5.51 -24.65 -36.66
C CYS A 121 -4.49 -24.49 -37.80
N LEU A 122 -3.30 -23.95 -37.50
CA LEU A 122 -2.29 -23.73 -38.52
C LEU A 122 -1.94 -25.04 -39.27
N LYS A 123 -2.18 -25.05 -40.59
CA LYS A 123 -1.90 -26.19 -41.48
C LYS A 123 -2.63 -27.49 -41.12
N ALA A 124 -3.81 -27.42 -40.49
CA ALA A 124 -4.62 -28.59 -40.15
C ALA A 124 -6.11 -28.37 -40.43
N THR A 125 -6.82 -29.38 -40.91
CA THR A 125 -8.28 -29.35 -41.14
C THR A 125 -8.98 -30.40 -40.28
N THR A 126 -9.38 -31.54 -40.85
CA THR A 126 -10.11 -32.62 -40.18
C THR A 126 -9.40 -33.16 -38.94
N THR A 127 -8.07 -33.18 -38.94
CA THR A 127 -7.24 -33.57 -37.80
C THR A 127 -7.58 -32.78 -36.53
N VAL A 128 -7.97 -31.51 -36.66
CA VAL A 128 -8.40 -30.68 -35.52
C VAL A 128 -9.61 -31.30 -34.83
N GLY A 129 -10.62 -31.75 -35.60
CA GLY A 129 -11.79 -32.42 -35.06
C GLY A 129 -11.47 -33.72 -34.33
N VAL A 130 -10.51 -34.51 -34.84
CA VAL A 130 -10.03 -35.74 -34.17
C VAL A 130 -9.32 -35.42 -32.85
N ILE A 131 -8.47 -34.38 -32.83
CA ILE A 131 -7.80 -33.94 -31.60
C ILE A 131 -8.82 -33.47 -30.56
N VAL A 132 -9.77 -32.61 -30.95
CA VAL A 132 -10.81 -32.12 -30.03
C VAL A 132 -11.66 -33.28 -29.50
N LYS A 133 -12.03 -34.25 -30.35
CA LYS A 133 -12.72 -35.47 -29.91
C LYS A 133 -11.93 -36.20 -28.83
N GLY A 134 -10.61 -36.38 -29.03
CA GLY A 134 -9.75 -37.00 -28.03
C GLY A 134 -9.72 -36.23 -26.71
N VAL A 135 -9.62 -34.90 -26.76
CA VAL A 135 -9.62 -34.01 -25.58
C VAL A 135 -10.92 -34.11 -24.81
N VAL A 136 -12.07 -34.12 -25.50
CA VAL A 136 -13.41 -34.25 -24.91
C VAL A 136 -13.61 -35.63 -24.29
N ALA A 137 -13.10 -36.69 -24.92
CA ALA A 137 -13.24 -38.05 -24.44
C ALA A 137 -12.25 -38.41 -23.31
N PHE A 138 -11.21 -37.60 -23.09
CA PHE A 138 -10.12 -37.94 -22.17
C PHE A 138 -10.54 -37.93 -20.70
N ASP A 139 -11.24 -36.88 -20.26
CA ASP A 139 -11.78 -36.77 -18.90
C ASP A 139 -13.19 -36.18 -18.93
N SER A 140 -14.18 -37.03 -18.69
CA SER A 140 -15.60 -36.68 -18.72
C SER A 140 -16.02 -35.67 -17.64
N LYS A 141 -15.17 -35.43 -16.62
CA LYS A 141 -15.43 -34.41 -15.59
C LYS A 141 -15.16 -33.00 -16.11
N VAL A 142 -14.32 -32.85 -17.13
CA VAL A 142 -14.01 -31.54 -17.71
C VAL A 142 -15.13 -31.11 -18.65
N LYS A 143 -15.87 -30.08 -18.26
CA LYS A 143 -17.02 -29.56 -19.02
C LYS A 143 -16.57 -28.67 -20.19
N ILE A 144 -16.06 -29.26 -21.27
CA ILE A 144 -15.74 -28.53 -22.51
C ILE A 144 -17.05 -28.18 -23.23
N LYS A 145 -17.34 -26.88 -23.35
CA LYS A 145 -18.64 -26.38 -23.85
C LYS A 145 -18.55 -25.53 -25.12
N GLY A 146 -17.36 -25.21 -25.57
CA GLY A 146 -17.16 -24.54 -26.84
C GLY A 146 -15.71 -24.62 -27.30
N VAL A 147 -15.52 -24.49 -28.61
CA VAL A 147 -14.19 -24.40 -29.25
C VAL A 147 -14.04 -23.07 -29.98
N VAL A 148 -12.90 -22.42 -29.80
CA VAL A 148 -12.48 -21.28 -30.63
C VAL A 148 -11.31 -21.72 -31.49
N LEU A 149 -11.47 -21.62 -32.80
CA LEU A 149 -10.42 -21.92 -33.77
C LEU A 149 -9.48 -20.73 -33.83
N ASN A 150 -8.17 -20.95 -33.77
CA ASN A 150 -7.15 -19.91 -33.91
C ASN A 150 -6.28 -20.17 -35.14
N SER A 151 -5.66 -19.11 -35.69
CA SER A 151 -4.81 -19.17 -36.87
C SER A 151 -5.52 -19.61 -38.16
N VAL A 152 -6.82 -19.32 -38.30
CA VAL A 152 -7.60 -19.71 -39.49
C VAL A 152 -7.22 -18.85 -40.69
N SER A 153 -7.02 -19.47 -41.85
CA SER A 153 -6.42 -18.78 -43.01
C SER A 153 -7.44 -18.09 -43.92
N ASN A 154 -8.60 -18.70 -44.13
CA ASN A 154 -9.69 -18.17 -44.97
C ASN A 154 -11.01 -18.89 -44.62
N GLN A 155 -12.12 -18.46 -45.22
CA GLN A 155 -13.46 -18.99 -44.93
C GLN A 155 -13.59 -20.48 -45.23
N ARG A 156 -13.02 -20.97 -46.35
CA ARG A 156 -13.02 -22.42 -46.66
C ARG A 156 -12.30 -23.22 -45.58
N HIS A 157 -11.15 -22.73 -45.12
CA HIS A 157 -10.38 -23.36 -44.05
C HIS A 157 -11.21 -23.43 -42.76
N GLU A 158 -11.89 -22.35 -42.39
CA GLU A 158 -12.79 -22.30 -41.24
C GLU A 158 -13.91 -23.34 -41.34
N SER A 159 -14.68 -23.33 -42.44
CA SER A 159 -15.87 -24.16 -42.59
C SER A 159 -15.55 -25.65 -42.45
N VAL A 160 -14.45 -26.11 -43.06
CA VAL A 160 -14.04 -27.53 -42.99
C VAL A 160 -13.64 -27.92 -41.56
N ILE A 161 -12.91 -27.07 -40.84
CA ILE A 161 -12.53 -27.37 -39.46
C ILE A 161 -13.75 -27.35 -38.55
N ARG A 162 -14.61 -26.35 -38.70
CA ARG A 162 -15.84 -26.20 -37.92
C ARG A 162 -16.72 -27.44 -38.04
N GLU A 163 -17.00 -27.87 -39.27
CA GLU A 163 -17.77 -29.08 -39.55
C GLU A 163 -17.12 -30.32 -38.92
N ALA A 164 -15.79 -30.47 -39.04
CA ALA A 164 -15.07 -31.59 -38.45
C ALA A 164 -15.15 -31.58 -36.91
N VAL A 165 -14.95 -30.44 -36.26
CA VAL A 165 -15.03 -30.32 -34.80
C VAL A 165 -16.43 -30.65 -34.32
N GLU A 166 -17.46 -30.03 -34.89
CA GLU A 166 -18.85 -30.21 -34.47
C GLU A 166 -19.32 -31.65 -34.71
N THR A 167 -18.98 -32.24 -35.87
CA THR A 167 -19.38 -33.61 -36.23
C THR A 167 -18.72 -34.67 -35.35
N TYR A 168 -17.40 -34.58 -35.15
CA TYR A 168 -16.65 -35.67 -34.49
C TYR A 168 -16.61 -35.55 -32.97
N SER A 169 -16.69 -34.33 -32.42
CA SER A 169 -16.61 -34.10 -30.97
C SER A 169 -17.95 -33.78 -30.32
N GLY A 170 -18.94 -33.33 -31.09
CA GLY A 170 -20.23 -32.86 -30.57
C GLY A 170 -20.16 -31.53 -29.82
N VAL A 171 -19.00 -30.88 -29.79
CA VAL A 171 -18.81 -29.57 -29.14
C VAL A 171 -18.96 -28.46 -30.18
N PRO A 172 -19.75 -27.41 -29.89
CA PRO A 172 -19.95 -26.32 -30.82
C PRO A 172 -18.68 -25.48 -31.01
N VAL A 173 -18.45 -25.00 -32.24
CA VAL A 173 -17.44 -23.98 -32.47
C VAL A 173 -18.08 -22.60 -32.26
N VAL A 174 -17.58 -21.86 -31.28
CA VAL A 174 -18.12 -20.56 -30.86
C VAL A 174 -17.32 -19.39 -31.41
N GLY A 175 -16.32 -19.62 -32.26
CA GLY A 175 -15.57 -18.56 -32.91
C GLY A 175 -14.39 -19.06 -33.72
N ALA A 176 -13.86 -18.20 -34.60
CA ALA A 176 -12.71 -18.50 -35.45
C ALA A 176 -11.83 -17.26 -35.67
N LEU A 177 -10.73 -17.16 -34.93
CA LEU A 177 -9.75 -16.10 -35.05
C LEU A 177 -8.90 -16.27 -36.31
N LYS A 178 -8.93 -15.24 -37.17
CA LYS A 178 -8.11 -15.20 -38.39
C LYS A 178 -6.62 -15.09 -38.05
N LYS A 179 -5.80 -15.70 -38.90
CA LYS A 179 -4.34 -15.54 -38.83
C LYS A 179 -3.96 -14.09 -39.12
N THR A 180 -3.22 -13.47 -38.20
CA THR A 180 -2.62 -12.14 -38.41
C THR A 180 -1.21 -12.28 -39.02
N SER A 181 -0.80 -11.29 -39.83
CA SER A 181 0.55 -11.23 -40.41
C SER A 181 1.59 -10.78 -39.39
N THR A 182 1.18 -9.98 -38.41
CA THR A 182 2.00 -9.50 -37.29
C THR A 182 1.43 -10.03 -35.96
N PRO A 183 2.29 -10.43 -35.00
CA PRO A 183 1.86 -10.71 -33.64
C PRO A 183 1.21 -9.47 -33.03
N LEU A 184 -0.02 -9.60 -32.52
CA LEU A 184 -0.74 -8.50 -31.86
C LEU A 184 -0.18 -8.20 -30.47
N LEU A 185 0.39 -9.22 -29.84
CA LEU A 185 0.96 -9.15 -28.51
C LEU A 185 2.49 -8.99 -28.64
N PRO A 186 3.09 -7.93 -28.07
CA PRO A 186 4.54 -7.79 -28.07
C PRO A 186 5.14 -8.85 -27.15
N GLU A 187 6.07 -9.64 -27.67
CA GLU A 187 6.80 -10.65 -26.92
C GLU A 187 8.29 -10.28 -26.79
N ARG A 188 8.89 -10.59 -25.63
CA ARG A 188 10.33 -10.53 -25.42
C ARG A 188 10.79 -11.83 -24.73
N HIS A 189 11.87 -12.41 -25.25
CA HIS A 189 12.64 -13.52 -24.69
C HIS A 189 11.86 -14.83 -24.44
N MET A 190 10.84 -14.85 -23.56
CA MET A 190 9.99 -16.02 -23.28
C MET A 190 8.54 -15.67 -22.85
N GLY A 191 8.03 -14.48 -23.15
CA GLY A 191 6.66 -14.11 -22.82
C GLY A 191 6.29 -12.71 -23.29
N LEU A 192 5.12 -12.22 -22.87
CA LEU A 192 4.68 -10.88 -23.20
C LEU A 192 5.62 -9.82 -22.61
N VAL A 193 5.72 -8.67 -23.28
CA VAL A 193 6.32 -7.48 -22.66
C VAL A 193 5.43 -7.03 -21.51
N THR A 194 6.00 -6.47 -20.46
CA THR A 194 5.26 -6.05 -19.28
C THR A 194 4.24 -4.94 -19.59
N ALA A 195 3.11 -4.95 -18.88
CA ALA A 195 1.96 -4.09 -19.16
C ALA A 195 2.20 -2.57 -18.92
N ASP A 196 3.29 -2.20 -18.25
CA ASP A 196 3.61 -0.81 -17.93
C ASP A 196 4.14 0.02 -19.13
N GLU A 197 4.36 -0.61 -20.30
CA GLU A 197 4.63 0.09 -21.58
C GLU A 197 3.32 0.61 -22.22
N HIS A 198 2.62 1.53 -21.53
CA HIS A 198 1.21 1.93 -21.75
C HIS A 198 0.74 2.12 -23.20
N MET A 199 1.51 2.79 -24.06
CA MET A 199 1.04 3.11 -25.43
C MET A 199 0.97 1.87 -26.34
N GLN A 200 1.88 0.91 -26.15
CA GLN A 200 1.90 -0.31 -26.96
C GLN A 200 0.79 -1.28 -26.53
N VAL A 201 0.52 -1.32 -25.21
CA VAL A 201 -0.50 -2.18 -24.60
C VAL A 201 -1.91 -1.79 -25.03
N GLU A 202 -2.28 -0.50 -24.94
CA GLU A 202 -3.63 -0.04 -25.32
C GLU A 202 -3.93 -0.27 -26.81
N ARG A 203 -2.92 -0.07 -27.67
CA ARG A 203 -3.05 -0.38 -29.10
C ARG A 203 -3.30 -1.88 -29.32
N ALA A 204 -2.46 -2.73 -28.72
CA ALA A 204 -2.59 -4.19 -28.82
C ALA A 204 -3.97 -4.67 -28.31
N LEU A 205 -4.43 -4.17 -27.15
CA LEU A 205 -5.74 -4.50 -26.59
C LEU A 205 -6.89 -4.06 -27.51
N THR A 206 -6.78 -2.91 -28.18
CA THR A 206 -7.80 -2.42 -29.12
C THR A 206 -7.89 -3.30 -30.37
N GLU A 207 -6.74 -3.70 -30.93
CA GLU A 207 -6.68 -4.59 -32.09
C GLU A 207 -7.21 -5.99 -31.74
N ILE A 208 -6.84 -6.53 -30.57
CA ILE A 208 -7.34 -7.82 -30.05
C ILE A 208 -8.85 -7.77 -29.81
N CYS A 209 -9.35 -6.70 -29.19
CA CYS A 209 -10.78 -6.50 -28.92
C CYS A 209 -11.59 -6.53 -30.23
N THR A 210 -11.13 -5.81 -31.25
CA THR A 210 -11.77 -5.80 -32.59
C THR A 210 -11.76 -7.21 -33.20
N LEU A 211 -10.61 -7.89 -33.20
CA LEU A 211 -10.49 -9.24 -33.74
C LEU A 211 -11.46 -10.22 -33.08
N VAL A 212 -11.54 -10.21 -31.74
CA VAL A 212 -12.43 -11.11 -30.99
C VAL A 212 -13.89 -10.77 -31.24
N LYS A 213 -14.25 -9.48 -31.26
CA LYS A 213 -15.62 -9.01 -31.53
C LYS A 213 -16.15 -9.49 -32.88
N ASP A 214 -15.31 -9.43 -33.91
CA ASP A 214 -15.73 -9.75 -35.28
C ASP A 214 -15.73 -11.26 -35.57
N SER A 215 -15.11 -12.06 -34.70
CA SER A 215 -14.76 -13.47 -34.99
C SER A 215 -15.34 -14.48 -34.00
N VAL A 216 -15.90 -14.04 -32.87
CA VAL A 216 -16.31 -14.90 -31.77
C VAL A 216 -17.74 -14.57 -31.34
N ASP A 217 -18.53 -15.60 -31.06
CA ASP A 217 -19.87 -15.51 -30.49
C ASP A 217 -19.77 -15.20 -28.98
N ILE A 218 -19.70 -13.91 -28.67
CA ILE A 218 -19.46 -13.39 -27.33
C ILE A 218 -20.60 -13.76 -26.38
N GLU A 219 -21.85 -13.68 -26.84
CA GLU A 219 -23.01 -13.97 -25.99
C GLU A 219 -23.13 -15.46 -25.69
N ARG A 220 -22.80 -16.33 -26.64
CA ARG A 220 -22.77 -17.77 -26.37
C ARG A 220 -21.70 -18.16 -25.34
N ILE A 221 -20.53 -17.50 -25.36
CA ILE A 221 -19.50 -17.72 -24.32
C ILE A 221 -20.01 -17.22 -22.96
N TRP A 222 -20.68 -16.07 -22.94
CA TRP A 222 -21.29 -15.53 -21.73
C TRP A 222 -22.34 -16.48 -21.14
N GLU A 223 -23.32 -16.92 -21.94
CA GLU A 223 -24.35 -17.88 -21.53
C GLU A 223 -23.73 -19.19 -21.01
N THR A 224 -22.69 -19.67 -21.68
CA THR A 224 -21.94 -20.86 -21.24
C THR A 224 -21.38 -20.67 -19.84
N GLY A 225 -20.76 -19.52 -19.54
CA GLY A 225 -20.21 -19.27 -18.22
C GLY A 225 -21.26 -18.96 -17.15
N MET A 226 -22.42 -18.40 -17.52
CA MET A 226 -23.54 -18.22 -16.59
C MET A 226 -24.13 -19.56 -16.12
N ALA A 227 -23.97 -20.62 -16.91
CA ALA A 227 -24.35 -21.99 -16.55
C ALA A 227 -23.30 -22.73 -15.69
N ALA A 228 -22.26 -22.04 -15.20
CA ALA A 228 -21.26 -22.65 -14.32
C ALA A 228 -21.90 -23.12 -13.00
N GLY A 229 -21.42 -24.23 -12.44
CA GLY A 229 -22.02 -24.82 -11.23
C GLY A 229 -21.87 -23.94 -9.99
N ILE A 230 -22.52 -24.29 -8.89
CA ILE A 230 -22.34 -23.54 -7.63
C ILE A 230 -20.97 -23.91 -7.03
N LEU A 231 -20.20 -22.91 -6.59
CA LEU A 231 -18.96 -23.16 -5.86
C LEU A 231 -19.27 -23.72 -4.48
N ASN A 232 -18.78 -24.93 -4.20
CA ASN A 232 -18.90 -25.55 -2.88
C ASN A 232 -17.81 -24.99 -1.96
N ILE A 233 -18.02 -23.78 -1.45
CA ILE A 233 -17.03 -23.09 -0.61
C ILE A 233 -16.99 -23.76 0.77
N PRO A 234 -15.87 -24.38 1.16
CA PRO A 234 -15.75 -24.94 2.50
C PRO A 234 -15.66 -23.81 3.54
N VAL A 235 -16.20 -24.07 4.74
CA VAL A 235 -15.99 -23.22 5.90
C VAL A 235 -14.56 -23.44 6.38
N VAL A 236 -13.64 -22.58 5.92
CA VAL A 236 -12.26 -22.54 6.40
C VAL A 236 -12.09 -21.27 7.20
N SER A 237 -11.53 -21.38 8.40
CA SER A 237 -11.17 -20.22 9.21
C SER A 237 -10.18 -19.34 8.43
N GLU A 238 -10.51 -18.06 8.28
CA GLU A 238 -9.53 -17.08 7.83
C GLU A 238 -8.40 -16.98 8.86
N PRO A 239 -7.15 -16.69 8.43
CA PRO A 239 -6.08 -16.39 9.37
C PRO A 239 -6.50 -15.21 10.24
N GLN A 240 -6.57 -15.42 11.55
CA GLN A 240 -6.74 -14.32 12.49
C GLN A 240 -5.37 -13.69 12.75
N TYR A 241 -5.31 -12.36 12.62
CA TYR A 241 -4.13 -11.57 12.96
C TYR A 241 -4.40 -10.95 14.33
N GLU A 242 -3.76 -11.51 15.37
CA GLU A 242 -4.03 -11.19 16.78
C GLU A 242 -3.58 -9.77 17.17
N ASN A 243 -2.61 -9.20 16.45
CA ASN A 243 -1.99 -7.92 16.80
C ASN A 243 -2.14 -6.92 15.65
N LYS A 244 -3.13 -6.03 15.74
CA LYS A 244 -3.43 -4.99 14.74
C LYS A 244 -2.81 -3.64 15.10
N GLU A 245 -1.54 -3.64 15.52
CA GLU A 245 -0.80 -2.38 15.54
C GLU A 245 -0.56 -1.93 14.09
N ASN A 246 -1.00 -0.72 13.75
CA ASN A 246 -0.75 -0.18 12.42
C ASN A 246 0.76 -0.01 12.20
N VAL A 247 1.29 -0.71 11.21
CA VAL A 247 2.70 -0.65 10.79
C VAL A 247 2.78 -0.21 9.34
N LYS A 248 3.75 0.65 9.02
CA LYS A 248 4.00 1.12 7.67
C LYS A 248 4.90 0.15 6.93
N ILE A 249 4.40 -0.45 5.86
CA ILE A 249 5.18 -1.37 5.03
C ILE A 249 5.42 -0.70 3.68
N GLY A 250 6.68 -0.41 3.40
CA GLY A 250 7.09 0.03 2.07
C GLY A 250 7.05 -1.14 1.09
N VAL A 251 6.53 -0.93 -0.11
CA VAL A 251 6.54 -1.89 -1.21
C VAL A 251 7.29 -1.26 -2.36
N ILE A 252 8.47 -1.78 -2.73
CA ILE A 252 9.23 -1.24 -3.87
C ILE A 252 8.53 -1.68 -5.15
N LYS A 253 7.72 -0.81 -5.75
CA LYS A 253 6.90 -1.12 -6.91
C LYS A 253 7.08 -0.04 -7.97
N ASP A 254 7.78 -0.40 -9.03
CA ASP A 254 8.12 0.46 -10.16
C ASP A 254 8.44 -0.38 -11.40
N THR A 255 8.95 0.26 -12.45
CA THR A 255 9.28 -0.41 -13.72
C THR A 255 10.35 -1.51 -13.61
N ALA A 256 11.11 -1.55 -12.52
CA ALA A 256 12.07 -2.61 -12.20
C ALA A 256 11.45 -3.73 -11.36
N PHE A 257 10.49 -3.41 -10.49
CA PHE A 257 9.88 -4.33 -9.53
C PHE A 257 8.36 -4.35 -9.67
N GLN A 258 7.85 -5.31 -10.42
CA GLN A 258 6.44 -5.37 -10.82
C GLN A 258 5.79 -6.74 -10.56
N PHE A 259 6.55 -7.73 -10.08
CA PHE A 259 6.03 -9.07 -9.83
C PHE A 259 5.44 -9.16 -8.43
N TYR A 260 4.15 -8.84 -8.35
CA TYR A 260 3.36 -8.91 -7.13
C TYR A 260 2.08 -9.68 -7.37
N TYR A 261 1.77 -10.61 -6.46
CA TYR A 261 0.42 -11.13 -6.34
C TYR A 261 -0.44 -10.09 -5.62
N PRO A 262 -1.57 -9.64 -6.18
CA PRO A 262 -2.49 -8.75 -5.45
C PRO A 262 -2.88 -9.30 -4.08
N GLU A 263 -3.02 -10.62 -3.98
CA GLU A 263 -3.32 -11.34 -2.74
C GLU A 263 -2.25 -11.15 -1.66
N ASN A 264 -0.98 -11.07 -2.04
CA ASN A 264 0.10 -10.80 -1.08
C ASN A 264 -0.08 -9.44 -0.42
N LEU A 265 -0.41 -8.41 -1.22
CA LEU A 265 -0.63 -7.06 -0.74
C LEU A 265 -1.92 -6.96 0.08
N ASP A 266 -2.98 -7.65 -0.35
CA ASP A 266 -4.25 -7.68 0.37
C ASP A 266 -4.14 -8.35 1.73
N GLU A 267 -3.41 -9.47 1.83
CA GLU A 267 -3.20 -10.14 3.12
C GLU A 267 -2.33 -9.32 4.07
N LEU A 268 -1.33 -8.59 3.58
CA LEU A 268 -0.58 -7.63 4.41
C LEU A 268 -1.50 -6.51 4.95
N ARG A 269 -2.38 -5.94 4.11
CA ARG A 269 -3.36 -4.93 4.56
C ARG A 269 -4.31 -5.48 5.61
N LYS A 270 -4.87 -6.67 5.38
CA LYS A 270 -5.74 -7.36 6.35
C LYS A 270 -5.06 -7.62 7.68
N ALA A 271 -3.74 -7.86 7.64
CA ALA A 271 -2.94 -8.11 8.81
C ALA A 271 -2.53 -6.85 9.59
N GLY A 272 -2.95 -5.65 9.16
CA GLY A 272 -2.66 -4.37 9.82
C GLY A 272 -1.55 -3.54 9.17
N GLY A 273 -1.07 -3.95 7.99
CA GLY A 273 -0.06 -3.21 7.23
C GLY A 273 -0.65 -2.04 6.44
N GLU A 274 -0.17 -0.83 6.72
CA GLU A 274 -0.37 0.35 5.88
C GLU A 274 0.69 0.34 4.77
N LEU A 275 0.27 0.01 3.54
CA LEU A 275 1.21 -0.14 2.42
C LEU A 275 1.49 1.20 1.74
N SER A 276 2.77 1.53 1.55
CA SER A 276 3.21 2.66 0.72
C SER A 276 4.02 2.16 -0.48
N GLU A 277 3.61 2.53 -1.69
CA GLU A 277 4.37 2.19 -2.90
C GLU A 277 5.58 3.13 -3.04
N ILE A 278 6.76 2.53 -3.27
CA ILE A 278 8.06 3.20 -3.32
C ILE A 278 8.70 2.89 -4.68
N SER A 279 9.27 3.90 -5.34
CA SER A 279 9.99 3.71 -6.60
C SER A 279 11.49 3.85 -6.37
N ALA A 280 12.22 2.74 -6.42
CA ALA A 280 13.68 2.73 -6.37
C ALA A 280 14.30 3.36 -7.63
N VAL A 281 13.54 3.39 -8.73
CA VAL A 281 13.97 3.98 -10.00
C VAL A 281 13.87 5.51 -10.01
N SER A 282 12.86 6.10 -9.38
CA SER A 282 12.54 7.52 -9.55
C SER A 282 12.47 8.36 -8.27
N GLN A 283 12.34 7.76 -7.09
CA GLN A 283 12.40 8.50 -5.82
C GLN A 283 13.85 8.62 -5.34
N GLU A 284 14.21 9.78 -4.83
CA GLU A 284 15.55 10.02 -4.27
C GLU A 284 15.65 9.50 -2.83
N ASP A 285 14.59 9.67 -2.05
CA ASP A 285 14.55 9.32 -0.63
C ASP A 285 13.73 8.06 -0.37
N LEU A 286 14.21 7.23 0.57
CA LEU A 286 13.46 6.13 1.14
C LEU A 286 12.49 6.69 2.20
N PRO A 287 11.16 6.51 2.03
CA PRO A 287 10.18 6.94 3.02
C PRO A 287 10.35 6.24 4.36
N ASP A 288 9.76 6.86 5.39
CA ASP A 288 9.78 6.30 6.73
C ASP A 288 8.85 5.09 6.87
N VAL A 289 9.44 3.89 7.00
CA VAL A 289 8.73 2.61 7.03
C VAL A 289 9.21 1.71 8.17
N ASP A 290 8.32 0.85 8.64
CA ASP A 290 8.57 -0.14 9.69
C ASP A 290 9.07 -1.48 9.13
N ALA A 291 8.77 -1.76 7.86
CA ALA A 291 9.30 -2.89 7.10
C ALA A 291 9.29 -2.61 5.60
N LEU A 292 10.01 -3.41 4.82
CA LEU A 292 10.09 -3.27 3.37
C LEU A 292 9.87 -4.60 2.64
N TYR A 293 8.98 -4.61 1.65
CA TYR A 293 8.79 -5.70 0.70
C TYR A 293 9.36 -5.30 -0.67
N ILE A 294 10.32 -6.07 -1.17
CA ILE A 294 10.91 -5.91 -2.51
C ILE A 294 10.56 -7.15 -3.33
N GLY A 295 9.50 -7.07 -4.13
CA GLY A 295 9.06 -8.15 -5.00
C GLY A 295 10.05 -8.45 -6.15
N GLY A 296 9.63 -9.37 -7.02
CA GLY A 296 10.36 -9.67 -8.23
C GLY A 296 10.21 -8.60 -9.31
N GLY A 297 10.93 -8.81 -10.40
CA GLY A 297 10.83 -7.99 -11.60
C GLY A 297 12.09 -8.13 -12.43
N PHE A 298 12.35 -7.11 -13.23
CA PHE A 298 13.47 -7.04 -14.16
C PHE A 298 14.40 -5.87 -13.79
N PRO A 299 15.13 -5.94 -12.66
CA PRO A 299 16.06 -4.87 -12.29
C PRO A 299 17.13 -4.62 -13.37
N GLU A 300 17.46 -5.62 -14.18
CA GLU A 300 18.39 -5.51 -15.30
C GLU A 300 17.92 -4.53 -16.39
N THR A 301 16.60 -4.40 -16.64
CA THR A 301 16.08 -3.46 -17.65
C THR A 301 16.17 -2.01 -17.20
N ASN A 302 16.33 -1.79 -15.90
CA ASN A 302 16.50 -0.47 -15.27
C ASN A 302 17.85 -0.34 -14.56
N ALA A 303 18.84 -1.19 -14.89
CA ALA A 303 20.10 -1.30 -14.15
C ALA A 303 20.87 0.02 -14.09
N ILE A 304 20.83 0.83 -15.15
CA ILE A 304 21.44 2.17 -15.20
C ILE A 304 20.80 3.07 -14.14
N LYS A 305 19.48 3.25 -14.19
CA LYS A 305 18.75 4.14 -13.26
C LYS A 305 18.91 3.70 -11.80
N LEU A 306 18.77 2.40 -11.53
CA LEU A 306 18.98 1.84 -10.20
C LEU A 306 20.43 2.05 -9.72
N SER A 307 21.41 1.91 -10.61
CA SER A 307 22.81 2.13 -10.29
C SER A 307 23.14 3.60 -10.01
N GLU A 308 22.55 4.52 -10.75
CA GLU A 308 22.77 5.96 -10.63
C GLU A 308 22.05 6.58 -9.42
N ASN A 309 20.98 5.95 -8.92
CA ASN A 309 20.28 6.38 -7.70
C ASN A 309 21.07 6.04 -6.42
N VAL A 310 22.22 6.68 -6.26
CA VAL A 310 23.16 6.45 -5.15
C VAL A 310 22.53 6.83 -3.81
N GLN A 311 21.73 7.90 -3.76
CA GLN A 311 21.07 8.37 -2.54
C GLN A 311 20.11 7.32 -1.98
N PHE A 312 19.15 6.86 -2.79
CA PHE A 312 18.17 5.85 -2.38
C PHE A 312 18.86 4.57 -1.92
N LYS A 313 19.85 4.06 -2.69
CA LYS A 313 20.61 2.86 -2.32
C LYS A 313 21.35 3.03 -0.98
N THR A 314 21.96 4.19 -0.75
CA THR A 314 22.70 4.48 0.49
C THR A 314 21.76 4.55 1.69
N GLN A 315 20.60 5.20 1.53
CA GLN A 315 19.58 5.26 2.57
C GLN A 315 19.01 3.88 2.90
N LEU A 316 18.68 3.08 1.87
CA LEU A 316 18.20 1.71 2.05
C LEU A 316 19.21 0.84 2.78
N LYS A 317 20.49 0.88 2.36
CA LYS A 317 21.56 0.17 3.06
C LYS A 317 21.65 0.63 4.52
N THR A 318 21.63 1.94 4.77
CA THR A 318 21.70 2.49 6.13
C THR A 318 20.52 2.05 6.99
N ALA A 319 19.30 2.06 6.46
CA ALA A 319 18.11 1.60 7.17
C ALA A 319 18.18 0.11 7.53
N ILE A 320 18.66 -0.72 6.60
CA ILE A 320 18.93 -2.15 6.83
C ILE A 320 19.99 -2.34 7.91
N GLU A 321 21.08 -1.58 7.86
CA GLU A 321 22.14 -1.64 8.87
C GLU A 321 21.62 -1.26 10.27
N ASN A 322 20.64 -0.36 10.33
CA ASN A 322 19.93 0.05 11.54
C ASN A 322 18.79 -0.92 11.95
N GLY A 323 18.61 -2.02 11.23
CA GLY A 323 17.72 -3.12 11.63
C GLY A 323 16.37 -3.20 10.91
N LEU A 324 16.14 -2.37 9.88
CA LEU A 324 14.90 -2.42 9.08
C LEU A 324 14.67 -3.85 8.56
N PRO A 325 13.53 -4.50 8.87
CA PRO A 325 13.20 -5.80 8.31
C PRO A 325 12.85 -5.67 6.82
N VAL A 326 13.48 -6.52 6.00
CA VAL A 326 13.28 -6.51 4.55
C VAL A 326 13.05 -7.93 4.05
N TYR A 327 11.95 -8.13 3.33
CA TYR A 327 11.65 -9.37 2.62
C TYR A 327 11.79 -9.11 1.12
N ALA A 328 12.65 -9.85 0.43
CA ALA A 328 12.92 -9.65 -0.98
C ALA A 328 12.84 -10.94 -1.81
N GLU A 329 12.33 -10.82 -3.05
CA GLU A 329 12.18 -11.96 -3.95
C GLU A 329 12.80 -11.68 -5.33
N CYS A 330 13.50 -12.66 -5.90
CA CYS A 330 14.09 -12.68 -7.24
C CYS A 330 14.81 -11.37 -7.65
N GLY A 331 14.13 -10.45 -8.36
CA GLY A 331 14.69 -9.15 -8.72
C GLY A 331 15.13 -8.33 -7.48
N GLY A 332 14.36 -8.39 -6.39
CA GLY A 332 14.72 -7.75 -5.12
C GLY A 332 16.00 -8.35 -4.51
N LEU A 333 16.19 -9.67 -4.60
CA LEU A 333 17.43 -10.32 -4.19
C LEU A 333 18.62 -9.77 -5.00
N MET A 334 18.47 -9.62 -6.32
CA MET A 334 19.52 -9.09 -7.19
C MET A 334 19.85 -7.63 -6.84
N PHE A 335 18.84 -6.81 -6.57
CA PHE A 335 19.01 -5.41 -6.17
C PHE A 335 19.70 -5.23 -4.81
N LEU A 336 19.49 -6.16 -3.87
CA LEU A 336 20.20 -6.15 -2.59
C LEU A 336 21.64 -6.70 -2.68
N GLY A 337 22.03 -7.29 -3.81
CA GLY A 337 23.42 -7.67 -4.10
C GLY A 337 24.35 -6.48 -4.32
N ARG A 338 25.64 -6.77 -4.53
CA ARG A 338 26.67 -5.76 -4.83
C ARG A 338 26.55 -5.21 -6.25
N SER A 339 26.25 -6.06 -7.23
CA SER A 339 26.11 -5.63 -8.61
C SER A 339 25.32 -6.61 -9.47
N ILE A 340 24.80 -6.10 -10.58
CA ILE A 340 24.26 -6.89 -11.70
C ILE A 340 25.14 -6.65 -12.92
N THR A 341 25.61 -7.72 -13.55
CA THR A 341 26.35 -7.67 -14.81
C THR A 341 25.47 -8.13 -15.96
N MET A 342 25.37 -7.31 -17.01
CA MET A 342 24.63 -7.58 -18.24
C MET A 342 25.42 -7.02 -19.43
N ASP A 343 25.52 -7.79 -20.51
CA ASP A 343 26.25 -7.42 -21.73
C ASP A 343 27.70 -6.95 -21.47
N GLY A 344 28.38 -7.61 -20.53
CA GLY A 344 29.75 -7.29 -20.12
C GLY A 344 29.88 -6.00 -19.29
N LYS A 345 28.78 -5.28 -19.03
CA LYS A 345 28.77 -4.08 -18.18
C LYS A 345 28.28 -4.42 -16.78
N ARG A 346 28.97 -3.87 -15.78
CA ARG A 346 28.67 -4.08 -14.37
C ARG A 346 28.00 -2.85 -13.77
N TYR A 347 26.86 -3.06 -13.11
CA TYR A 347 26.04 -2.02 -12.50
C TYR A 347 26.00 -2.20 -10.97
N PRO A 348 26.61 -1.30 -10.19
CA PRO A 348 26.54 -1.34 -8.72
C PRO A 348 25.12 -1.23 -8.18
N MET A 349 24.76 -2.13 -7.27
CA MET A 349 23.46 -2.19 -6.60
C MET A 349 23.61 -1.80 -5.12
N VAL A 350 22.68 -2.18 -4.23
CA VAL A 350 22.67 -1.71 -2.83
C VAL A 350 23.87 -2.26 -2.03
N GLY A 351 24.26 -3.50 -2.30
CA GLY A 351 25.41 -4.14 -1.66
C GLY A 351 25.20 -4.48 -0.19
N VAL A 352 24.02 -5.03 0.15
CA VAL A 352 23.71 -5.64 1.45
C VAL A 352 24.27 -7.05 1.49
N PHE A 353 23.99 -7.84 0.45
CA PHE A 353 24.56 -9.17 0.33
C PHE A 353 25.92 -9.11 -0.40
N PRO A 354 26.90 -9.93 0.00
CA PRO A 354 28.21 -10.02 -0.65
C PRO A 354 28.20 -10.70 -2.03
N MET A 355 27.09 -10.62 -2.77
CA MET A 355 26.85 -11.33 -4.02
C MET A 355 26.91 -10.40 -5.23
N ASP A 356 27.61 -10.82 -6.28
CA ASP A 356 27.46 -10.27 -7.62
C ASP A 356 26.58 -11.20 -8.46
N PHE A 357 25.67 -10.62 -9.24
CA PHE A 357 24.79 -11.34 -10.14
C PHE A 357 25.19 -11.12 -11.60
N GLU A 358 25.07 -12.15 -12.41
CA GLU A 358 25.32 -12.07 -13.86
C GLU A 358 24.12 -12.61 -14.63
N MET A 359 23.59 -11.79 -15.55
CA MET A 359 22.51 -12.19 -16.44
C MET A 359 23.01 -13.19 -17.47
N GLN A 360 22.32 -14.31 -17.61
CA GLN A 360 22.67 -15.35 -18.57
C GLN A 360 21.75 -15.28 -19.79
N PRO A 361 22.17 -15.76 -20.97
CA PRO A 361 21.31 -15.84 -22.16
C PRO A 361 20.16 -16.86 -22.03
N LYS A 362 20.27 -17.83 -21.11
CA LYS A 362 19.29 -18.88 -20.88
C LYS A 362 18.82 -18.89 -19.42
N PRO A 363 17.56 -19.28 -19.16
CA PRO A 363 17.05 -19.42 -17.79
C PRO A 363 17.97 -20.30 -16.95
N GLN A 364 18.24 -19.86 -15.72
CA GLN A 364 19.04 -20.60 -14.75
C GLN A 364 18.17 -21.53 -13.91
N ALA A 365 16.92 -21.13 -13.64
CA ALA A 365 15.87 -21.98 -13.10
C ALA A 365 14.50 -21.52 -13.61
N HIS A 366 13.57 -22.46 -13.70
CA HIS A 366 12.19 -22.22 -14.12
C HIS A 366 11.27 -23.33 -13.61
N GLY A 367 10.35 -23.00 -12.71
CA GLY A 367 9.24 -23.86 -12.35
C GLY A 367 8.88 -23.78 -10.87
N TYR A 368 8.05 -24.72 -10.44
CA TYR A 368 7.63 -24.83 -9.05
C TYR A 368 8.77 -25.20 -8.12
N THR A 369 8.79 -24.56 -6.95
CA THR A 369 9.72 -24.84 -5.86
C THR A 369 9.01 -25.43 -4.65
N VAL A 370 9.74 -26.24 -3.90
CA VAL A 370 9.36 -26.69 -2.56
C VAL A 370 10.57 -26.46 -1.68
N VAL A 371 10.40 -25.68 -0.63
CA VAL A 371 11.48 -25.29 0.28
C VAL A 371 11.14 -25.72 1.70
N GLU A 372 12.15 -26.13 2.44
CA GLU A 372 12.06 -26.40 3.89
C GLU A 372 12.90 -25.36 4.63
N THR A 373 12.33 -24.71 5.63
CA THR A 373 13.06 -23.76 6.46
C THR A 373 13.98 -24.51 7.44
N VAL A 374 15.28 -24.22 7.42
CA VAL A 374 16.27 -24.95 8.24
C VAL A 374 16.61 -24.25 9.56
N LYS A 375 16.17 -23.00 9.71
CA LYS A 375 16.32 -22.16 10.89
C LYS A 375 15.15 -21.19 10.99
N GLU A 376 15.02 -20.54 12.14
CA GLU A 376 14.08 -19.44 12.32
C GLU A 376 14.61 -18.18 11.63
N THR A 377 13.70 -17.40 11.04
CA THR A 377 13.96 -16.07 10.49
C THR A 377 12.87 -15.12 11.00
N PRO A 378 13.01 -13.80 10.79
CA PRO A 378 11.92 -12.87 11.10
C PRO A 378 10.59 -13.20 10.38
N PHE A 379 10.65 -13.96 9.28
CA PHE A 379 9.50 -14.23 8.41
C PHE A 379 8.96 -15.65 8.54
N PHE A 380 9.76 -16.60 9.03
CA PHE A 380 9.42 -18.01 9.04
C PHE A 380 9.92 -18.71 10.31
N GLY A 381 9.09 -19.60 10.86
CA GLY A 381 9.55 -20.59 11.83
C GLY A 381 10.45 -21.65 11.18
N LYS A 382 11.13 -22.45 12.00
CA LYS A 382 11.96 -23.58 11.56
C LYS A 382 11.11 -24.80 11.16
N ASN A 383 11.60 -25.60 10.22
CA ASN A 383 10.99 -26.84 9.69
C ASN A 383 9.62 -26.64 9.02
N VAL A 384 9.36 -25.45 8.47
CA VAL A 384 8.15 -25.16 7.68
C VAL A 384 8.41 -25.55 6.24
N VAL A 385 7.48 -26.25 5.61
CA VAL A 385 7.55 -26.61 4.19
C VAL A 385 6.66 -25.67 3.39
N LEU A 386 7.26 -24.91 2.48
CA LEU A 386 6.58 -23.89 1.68
C LEU A 386 6.63 -24.28 0.20
N ARG A 387 5.60 -23.88 -0.54
CA ARG A 387 5.49 -24.05 -1.98
C ARG A 387 5.50 -22.70 -2.66
N GLY A 388 6.21 -22.61 -3.76
CA GLY A 388 6.32 -21.41 -4.54
C GLY A 388 6.74 -21.71 -5.97
N HIS A 389 7.38 -20.72 -6.59
CA HIS A 389 8.01 -20.90 -7.89
C HIS A 389 9.25 -20.04 -8.00
N GLU A 390 10.10 -20.38 -8.96
CA GLU A 390 11.27 -19.60 -9.33
C GLU A 390 11.31 -19.48 -10.85
N PHE A 391 11.69 -18.30 -11.34
CA PHE A 391 12.01 -18.09 -12.73
C PHE A 391 13.02 -16.96 -12.86
N HIS A 392 14.27 -17.30 -13.18
CA HIS A 392 15.35 -16.32 -13.23
C HIS A 392 16.42 -16.69 -14.26
N TYR A 393 17.01 -15.66 -14.84
CA TYR A 393 18.15 -15.75 -15.77
C TYR A 393 19.47 -15.38 -15.09
N SER A 394 19.42 -14.79 -13.91
CA SER A 394 20.62 -14.43 -13.15
C SER A 394 21.21 -15.66 -12.46
N ARG A 395 22.54 -15.65 -12.33
CA ARG A 395 23.30 -16.54 -11.43
C ARG A 395 24.19 -15.69 -10.53
N VAL A 396 24.54 -16.23 -9.37
CA VAL A 396 25.61 -15.66 -8.55
C VAL A 396 26.95 -15.90 -9.27
N SER A 397 27.67 -14.83 -9.60
CA SER A 397 28.96 -14.89 -10.32
C SER A 397 30.16 -14.54 -9.44
N GLY A 398 29.93 -13.95 -8.27
CA GLY A 398 30.99 -13.60 -7.32
C GLY A 398 30.49 -13.52 -5.88
N LEU A 399 31.26 -14.08 -4.96
CA LEU A 399 31.06 -14.02 -3.51
C LEU A 399 32.26 -13.33 -2.88
N SER A 400 32.03 -12.34 -2.01
CA SER A 400 33.12 -11.68 -1.29
C SER A 400 32.88 -11.68 0.22
N GLY A 401 33.66 -12.47 0.96
CA GLY A 401 33.62 -12.52 2.42
C GLY A 401 32.62 -13.56 2.95
N GLY A 402 33.13 -14.43 3.83
CA GLY A 402 32.36 -15.33 4.70
C GLY A 402 31.51 -16.42 4.02
N GLU A 403 31.00 -17.34 4.85
CA GLU A 403 29.92 -18.26 4.48
C GLU A 403 28.59 -17.49 4.42
N MET A 404 27.75 -17.81 3.43
CA MET A 404 26.40 -17.25 3.30
C MET A 404 25.43 -17.96 4.25
N ASP A 405 24.57 -17.19 4.88
CA ASP A 405 23.63 -17.71 5.87
C ASP A 405 22.24 -17.97 5.26
N PHE A 406 22.02 -19.17 4.74
CA PHE A 406 20.76 -19.57 4.08
C PHE A 406 19.72 -20.13 5.05
N ALA A 407 18.45 -19.80 4.81
CA ALA A 407 17.32 -20.28 5.59
C ALA A 407 16.51 -21.37 4.90
N PHE A 408 16.60 -21.52 3.58
CA PHE A 408 15.83 -22.53 2.83
C PHE A 408 16.73 -23.63 2.29
N LYS A 409 16.28 -24.86 2.47
CA LYS A 409 16.75 -26.04 1.74
C LYS A 409 15.76 -26.38 0.64
N MET A 410 16.24 -26.47 -0.60
CA MET A 410 15.41 -26.86 -1.74
C MET A 410 15.08 -28.35 -1.66
N LYS A 411 13.79 -28.70 -1.56
CA LYS A 411 13.27 -30.05 -1.86
C LYS A 411 12.95 -30.20 -3.35
N ARG A 412 12.61 -29.09 -3.99
CA ARG A 412 12.40 -28.96 -5.43
C ARG A 412 12.79 -27.54 -5.85
N GLY A 413 13.46 -27.42 -6.99
CA GLY A 413 13.99 -26.15 -7.50
C GLY A 413 15.51 -26.08 -7.36
N LYS A 414 16.09 -24.96 -7.79
CA LYS A 414 17.53 -24.72 -7.83
C LYS A 414 17.99 -23.83 -6.68
N GLY A 415 17.25 -22.76 -6.39
CA GLY A 415 17.63 -21.77 -5.38
C GLY A 415 18.86 -20.95 -5.79
N ILE A 416 19.48 -20.31 -4.80
CA ILE A 416 20.62 -19.39 -4.98
C ILE A 416 21.92 -20.15 -5.23
N PHE A 417 22.22 -21.13 -4.37
CA PHE A 417 23.50 -21.83 -4.41
C PHE A 417 23.38 -23.24 -3.81
N ASN A 418 23.89 -24.25 -4.52
CA ASN A 418 23.97 -25.65 -4.06
C ASN A 418 22.69 -26.22 -3.39
N GLY A 419 21.51 -25.93 -3.96
CA GLY A 419 20.24 -26.40 -3.41
C GLY A 419 19.82 -25.69 -2.12
N GLN A 420 20.38 -24.50 -1.85
CA GLN A 420 20.01 -23.59 -0.79
C GLN A 420 19.47 -22.28 -1.36
N ASP A 421 18.54 -21.66 -0.64
CA ASP A 421 17.87 -20.41 -1.01
C ASP A 421 17.57 -19.61 0.28
N GLY A 422 16.97 -18.42 0.16
CA GLY A 422 16.59 -17.62 1.30
C GLY A 422 17.79 -17.13 2.10
N VAL A 423 18.65 -16.31 1.48
CA VAL A 423 19.81 -15.73 2.15
C VAL A 423 19.36 -14.74 3.23
N CYS A 424 20.03 -14.76 4.38
CA CYS A 424 19.76 -13.87 5.49
C CYS A 424 20.94 -12.93 5.78
N TYR A 425 20.62 -11.71 6.20
CA TYR A 425 21.57 -10.77 6.77
C TYR A 425 20.83 -9.84 7.75
N LYS A 426 21.17 -9.90 9.04
CA LYS A 426 20.40 -9.20 10.09
C LYS A 426 18.90 -9.52 9.97
N SER A 427 18.05 -8.49 9.81
CA SER A 427 16.60 -8.60 9.63
C SER A 427 16.17 -8.76 8.16
N VAL A 428 17.11 -8.96 7.24
CA VAL A 428 16.85 -9.12 5.80
C VAL A 428 16.78 -10.59 5.43
N PHE A 429 15.76 -10.94 4.66
CA PHE A 429 15.61 -12.22 3.99
C PHE A 429 15.41 -11.99 2.49
N ALA A 430 16.16 -12.71 1.65
CA ALA A 430 16.00 -12.62 0.21
C ALA A 430 16.10 -13.99 -0.48
N SER A 431 15.22 -14.26 -1.44
CA SER A 431 15.11 -15.59 -2.09
C SER A 431 14.82 -15.49 -3.58
N TYR A 432 15.20 -16.50 -4.37
CA TYR A 432 14.66 -16.65 -5.74
C TYR A 432 13.25 -17.24 -5.75
N THR A 433 12.87 -17.95 -4.69
CA THR A 433 11.53 -18.49 -4.53
C THR A 433 10.53 -17.37 -4.24
N HIS A 434 9.52 -17.26 -5.09
CA HIS A 434 8.35 -16.42 -4.90
C HIS A 434 7.26 -17.17 -4.13
N LEU A 435 6.74 -16.53 -3.08
CA LEU A 435 5.67 -17.09 -2.26
C LEU A 435 4.34 -16.36 -2.47
N HIS A 436 3.26 -17.09 -2.24
CA HIS A 436 1.90 -16.58 -2.29
C HIS A 436 1.28 -16.65 -0.89
N ALA A 437 0.71 -15.55 -0.39
CA ALA A 437 0.18 -15.44 0.97
C ALA A 437 -0.88 -16.50 1.30
N LEU A 438 -1.73 -16.87 0.33
CA LEU A 438 -2.72 -17.94 0.54
C LEU A 438 -2.11 -19.35 0.64
N GLY A 439 -0.89 -19.56 0.11
CA GLY A 439 -0.15 -20.83 0.20
C GLY A 439 0.92 -20.85 1.30
N ALA A 440 1.32 -19.67 1.79
CA ALA A 440 2.36 -19.46 2.78
C ALA A 440 1.98 -18.30 3.73
N PRO A 441 0.88 -18.38 4.50
CA PRO A 441 0.43 -17.28 5.36
C PRO A 441 1.46 -16.86 6.42
N GLU A 442 2.45 -17.70 6.70
CA GLU A 442 3.54 -17.46 7.64
C GLU A 442 4.35 -16.21 7.29
N TRP A 443 4.64 -15.95 6.00
CA TRP A 443 5.47 -14.80 5.62
C TRP A 443 4.78 -13.46 5.92
N VAL A 444 3.44 -13.41 5.76
CA VAL A 444 2.63 -12.22 6.11
C VAL A 444 2.68 -11.99 7.62
N LYS A 445 2.48 -13.04 8.43
CA LYS A 445 2.54 -12.95 9.89
C LYS A 445 3.93 -12.51 10.38
N GLY A 446 4.98 -13.08 9.78
CA GLY A 446 6.35 -12.74 10.11
C GLY A 446 6.70 -11.30 9.71
N MET A 447 6.26 -10.84 8.53
CA MET A 447 6.43 -9.45 8.10
C MET A 447 5.83 -8.46 9.10
N ILE A 448 4.58 -8.67 9.52
CA ILE A 448 3.90 -7.80 10.50
C ILE A 448 4.61 -7.84 11.86
N SER A 449 4.98 -9.04 12.32
CA SER A 449 5.67 -9.21 13.61
C SER A 449 7.03 -8.49 13.62
N ALA A 450 7.80 -8.63 12.54
CA ALA A 450 9.09 -7.97 12.37
C ALA A 450 8.93 -6.45 12.30
N ALA A 451 7.91 -5.95 11.59
CA ALA A 451 7.61 -4.51 11.51
C ALA A 451 7.27 -3.92 12.89
N ILE A 452 6.40 -4.59 13.66
CA ILE A 452 6.04 -4.17 15.02
C ILE A 452 7.27 -4.14 15.92
N GLN A 453 8.11 -5.19 15.85
CA GLN A 453 9.33 -5.25 16.64
C GLN A 453 10.28 -4.09 16.29
N PHE A 454 10.50 -3.85 15.00
CA PHE A 454 11.37 -2.75 14.55
C PHE A 454 10.84 -1.38 14.98
N LYS A 455 9.54 -1.12 14.81
CA LYS A 455 8.88 0.11 15.26
C LYS A 455 9.11 0.38 16.75
N ARG A 456 8.94 -0.65 17.59
CA ARG A 456 9.18 -0.57 19.04
C ARG A 456 10.66 -0.33 19.36
N THR A 457 11.58 -1.08 18.74
CA THR A 457 13.02 -0.91 18.96
C THR A 457 13.50 0.47 18.52
N ARG A 458 13.01 0.99 17.40
CA ARG A 458 13.33 2.32 16.93
C ARG A 458 12.83 3.41 17.87
N GLY A 459 11.63 3.27 18.42
CA GLY A 459 11.11 4.17 19.47
C GLY A 459 12.06 4.22 20.67
N VAL A 460 12.45 3.05 21.19
CA VAL A 460 13.39 2.94 22.32
C VAL A 460 14.78 3.47 21.98
N GLN A 461 15.34 3.18 20.80
CA GLN A 461 16.65 3.69 20.38
C GLN A 461 16.63 5.21 20.17
N MET A 462 15.52 5.75 19.66
CA MET A 462 15.33 7.19 19.59
C MET A 462 15.32 7.79 20.98
N GLU A 463 14.57 7.23 21.93
CA GLU A 463 14.57 7.65 23.35
C GLU A 463 15.96 7.53 24.00
N GLU A 464 16.70 6.45 23.79
CA GLU A 464 18.04 6.27 24.37
C GLU A 464 19.10 7.19 23.75
N SER A 465 19.10 7.35 22.42
CA SER A 465 19.97 8.29 21.70
C SER A 465 19.69 9.72 22.15
N PHE A 466 18.41 10.04 22.30
CA PHE A 466 17.90 11.28 22.84
C PHE A 466 18.40 11.53 24.28
N LEU A 467 18.28 10.52 25.17
CA LEU A 467 18.78 10.59 26.55
C LEU A 467 20.32 10.70 26.63
N LYS A 468 21.05 10.10 25.67
CA LYS A 468 22.52 10.22 25.58
C LYS A 468 22.98 11.58 25.08
N ASN A 469 22.30 12.17 24.08
CA ASN A 469 22.62 13.50 23.57
C ASN A 469 22.34 14.60 24.61
N LEU A 470 21.33 14.40 25.46
CA LEU A 470 21.07 15.25 26.64
C LEU A 470 22.22 15.28 27.67
N LYS A 471 23.08 14.25 27.71
CA LYS A 471 24.19 14.13 28.68
C LYS A 471 25.53 14.65 28.17
N LYS A 472 25.68 14.96 26.88
CA LYS A 472 26.95 15.39 26.29
C LYS A 472 26.81 16.78 25.68
N THR A 473 27.50 17.75 26.31
CA THR A 473 27.74 19.16 25.90
C THR A 473 26.59 20.15 26.08
N GLU A 474 26.91 21.36 26.57
CA GLU A 474 26.00 22.51 26.56
C GLU A 474 25.53 22.78 25.12
N MET A 475 24.33 22.29 24.78
CA MET A 475 23.74 22.56 23.48
C MET A 475 23.55 24.06 23.27
N SER A 476 23.87 24.52 22.06
CA SER A 476 23.56 25.90 21.65
C SER A 476 22.05 26.10 21.52
N LEU A 477 21.57 27.32 21.77
CA LEU A 477 20.14 27.67 21.60
C LEU A 477 19.62 27.36 20.18
N ARG A 478 20.49 27.45 19.16
CA ARG A 478 20.14 27.13 17.78
C ARG A 478 19.86 25.63 17.59
N GLN A 479 20.70 24.77 18.16
CA GLN A 479 20.49 23.31 18.11
C GLN A 479 19.24 22.91 18.90
N LEU A 480 19.02 23.53 20.06
CA LEU A 480 17.84 23.27 20.88
C LEU A 480 16.54 23.63 20.14
N LYS A 481 16.50 24.77 19.45
CA LYS A 481 15.38 25.17 18.58
C LYS A 481 15.14 24.18 17.43
N GLN A 482 16.20 23.70 16.78
CA GLN A 482 16.07 22.70 15.70
C GLN A 482 15.50 21.37 16.21
N ILE A 483 15.95 20.90 17.37
CA ILE A 483 15.45 19.66 17.98
C ILE A 483 13.98 19.79 18.36
N ILE A 484 13.61 20.87 19.05
CA ILE A 484 12.22 21.10 19.44
C ILE A 484 11.31 21.19 18.21
N LYS A 485 11.76 21.88 17.14
CA LYS A 485 11.03 21.93 15.88
C LYS A 485 10.81 20.54 15.27
N ALA A 486 11.85 19.70 15.23
CA ALA A 486 11.73 18.34 14.72
C ALA A 486 10.73 17.49 15.53
N HIS A 487 10.69 17.63 16.85
CA HIS A 487 9.70 16.92 17.69
C HIS A 487 8.27 17.46 17.51
N ILE A 488 8.09 18.76 17.28
CA ILE A 488 6.78 19.35 16.92
C ILE A 488 6.27 18.78 15.59
N GLU A 489 7.16 18.60 14.61
CA GLU A 489 6.83 18.04 13.29
C GLU A 489 6.47 16.54 13.38
N LYS A 490 7.11 15.79 14.28
CA LYS A 490 6.88 14.35 14.52
C LYS A 490 5.77 14.01 15.53
N GLU A 491 5.14 15.00 16.16
CA GLU A 491 4.08 14.81 17.17
C GLU A 491 4.52 14.10 18.47
N GLU A 492 5.79 14.24 18.84
CA GLU A 492 6.39 13.58 20.02
C GLU A 492 6.35 14.50 21.27
N SER A 493 5.18 14.66 21.87
CA SER A 493 4.94 15.64 22.96
C SER A 493 5.64 15.33 24.29
N SER A 494 5.73 14.06 24.68
CA SER A 494 6.37 13.60 25.93
C SER A 494 7.86 13.94 25.97
N SER A 495 8.53 13.84 24.83
CA SER A 495 9.96 14.16 24.66
C SER A 495 10.26 15.64 24.95
N ILE A 496 9.36 16.56 24.58
CA ILE A 496 9.57 18.00 24.78
C ILE A 496 9.46 18.36 26.27
N GLU A 497 8.54 17.76 27.01
CA GLU A 497 8.41 17.99 28.45
C GLU A 497 9.65 17.53 29.23
N GLU A 498 10.23 16.39 28.83
CA GLU A 498 11.51 15.93 29.39
C GLU A 498 12.66 16.90 29.14
N PHE A 499 12.71 17.54 27.96
CA PHE A 499 13.69 18.60 27.70
C PHE A 499 13.51 19.77 28.65
N VAL A 500 12.27 20.22 28.85
CA VAL A 500 11.99 21.36 29.75
C VAL A 500 12.36 21.04 31.19
N LYS A 501 12.16 19.80 31.66
CA LYS A 501 12.59 19.33 32.99
C LYS A 501 14.12 19.36 33.16
N LYS A 502 14.88 19.18 32.08
CA LYS A 502 16.36 19.10 32.10
C LYS A 502 17.06 20.42 31.74
N ASP A 503 16.49 21.22 30.84
CA ASP A 503 17.01 22.51 30.40
C ASP A 503 15.87 23.53 30.17
N LYS A 504 15.80 24.55 31.03
CA LYS A 504 14.79 25.62 30.95
C LYS A 504 14.81 26.40 29.64
N ARG A 505 15.94 26.41 28.90
CA ARG A 505 16.04 27.05 27.58
C ARG A 505 15.17 26.35 26.56
N ALA A 506 14.82 25.08 26.78
CA ALA A 506 13.94 24.32 25.90
C ALA A 506 12.55 24.92 25.87
N LEU A 507 12.04 25.37 27.02
CA LEU A 507 10.73 26.02 27.08
C LEU A 507 10.75 27.36 26.32
N SER A 508 11.82 28.15 26.47
CA SER A 508 11.99 29.39 25.71
C SER A 508 12.08 29.14 24.20
N ALA A 509 12.78 28.08 23.79
CA ALA A 509 12.85 27.67 22.40
C ALA A 509 11.48 27.22 21.87
N LEU A 510 10.72 26.43 22.64
CA LEU A 510 9.35 26.02 22.32
C LEU A 510 8.40 27.21 22.17
N VAL A 511 8.40 28.13 23.14
CA VAL A 511 7.60 29.37 23.06
C VAL A 511 8.00 30.18 21.82
N SER A 512 9.28 30.25 21.46
CA SER A 512 9.70 30.93 20.23
C SER A 512 9.25 30.26 18.93
N MET A 513 8.79 29.00 18.97
CA MET A 513 8.21 28.31 17.81
C MET A 513 6.73 28.64 17.60
N SER A 514 6.07 29.38 18.51
CA SER A 514 4.74 29.95 18.25
C SER A 514 4.75 31.02 17.14
N TYR A 515 5.93 31.29 16.54
CA TYR A 515 6.18 32.22 15.44
C TYR A 515 6.75 31.51 14.19
N ASP A 516 6.64 30.19 14.11
CA ASP A 516 7.11 29.44 12.95
C ASP A 516 6.38 29.88 11.67
N LYS A 517 7.00 29.70 10.50
CA LYS A 517 6.33 30.01 9.23
C LYS A 517 5.17 29.06 8.94
N SER A 518 5.18 27.86 9.50
CA SER A 518 4.10 26.89 9.40
C SER A 518 3.06 27.15 10.48
N ILE A 519 1.85 27.54 10.08
CA ILE A 519 0.71 27.75 10.99
C ILE A 519 0.42 26.51 11.85
N LYS A 520 0.60 25.31 11.27
CA LYS A 520 0.45 24.03 11.98
C LYS A 520 1.49 23.89 13.10
N ASN A 521 2.73 24.30 12.86
CA ASN A 521 3.79 24.26 13.87
C ASN A 521 3.57 25.31 14.96
N CYS A 522 3.10 26.51 14.60
CA CYS A 522 2.75 27.55 15.57
C CYS A 522 1.72 27.06 16.58
N TRP A 523 0.59 26.52 16.08
CA TRP A 523 -0.47 26.00 16.94
C TRP A 523 0.00 24.86 17.84
N ARG A 524 0.78 23.92 17.29
CA ARG A 524 1.35 22.83 18.10
C ARG A 524 2.30 23.35 19.18
N ALA A 525 3.17 24.29 18.84
CA ALA A 525 4.10 24.89 19.79
C ALA A 525 3.36 25.61 20.92
N ALA A 526 2.33 26.40 20.59
CA ALA A 526 1.52 27.12 21.56
C ALA A 526 0.79 26.18 22.53
N LEU A 527 0.14 25.14 22.01
CA LEU A 527 -0.54 24.15 22.85
C LEU A 527 0.42 23.42 23.78
N LEU A 528 1.52 22.90 23.23
CA LEU A 528 2.52 22.18 24.01
C LEU A 528 3.18 23.08 25.07
N ALA A 529 3.45 24.34 24.73
CA ALA A 529 3.99 25.30 25.69
C ALA A 529 3.04 25.49 26.87
N GLY A 530 1.75 25.73 26.60
CA GLY A 530 0.76 25.94 27.66
C GLY A 530 0.56 24.71 28.55
N GLN A 531 0.40 23.53 27.94
CA GLN A 531 0.30 22.26 28.67
C GLN A 531 1.53 21.97 29.53
N ILE A 532 2.74 22.17 28.98
CA ILE A 532 3.98 21.94 29.74
C ILE A 532 4.11 22.94 30.88
N ILE A 533 3.81 24.23 30.68
CA ILE A 533 3.85 25.25 31.74
C ILE A 533 2.81 24.94 32.83
N GLY A 534 1.59 24.54 32.46
CA GLY A 534 0.55 24.15 33.41
C GLY A 534 0.95 22.96 34.27
N ARG A 535 1.44 21.89 33.64
CA ARG A 535 1.99 20.72 34.37
C ARG A 535 3.23 21.08 35.19
N MET A 536 4.05 22.02 34.71
CA MET A 536 5.27 22.46 35.40
C MET A 536 5.00 23.00 36.80
N ALA A 537 3.79 23.51 37.07
CA ALA A 537 3.41 23.92 38.41
C ALA A 537 3.51 22.78 39.45
N ASN A 538 3.37 21.52 39.02
CA ASN A 538 3.44 20.35 39.90
C ASN A 538 4.87 20.00 40.37
N TRP A 539 5.91 20.38 39.62
CA TRP A 539 7.31 20.09 39.99
C TRP A 539 8.19 21.33 40.14
N ASN A 540 7.76 22.49 39.64
CA ASN A 540 8.46 23.77 39.75
C ASN A 540 7.49 24.97 39.60
N SER A 541 6.61 25.14 40.59
CA SER A 541 5.59 26.21 40.63
C SER A 541 6.17 27.63 40.44
N LYS A 542 7.31 27.94 41.05
CA LYS A 542 7.95 29.26 40.93
C LYS A 542 8.37 29.57 39.49
N GLU A 543 8.99 28.61 38.78
CA GLU A 543 9.37 28.82 37.38
C GLU A 543 8.15 28.88 36.48
N ALA A 544 7.15 28.02 36.69
CA ALA A 544 5.90 28.04 35.92
C ALA A 544 5.20 29.41 36.00
N ARG A 545 5.09 29.98 37.22
CA ARG A 545 4.61 31.35 37.43
C ARG A 545 5.49 32.40 36.76
N GLY A 546 6.81 32.26 36.82
CA GLY A 546 7.74 33.16 36.13
C GLY A 546 7.56 33.15 34.61
N GLN A 547 7.21 32.01 34.00
CA GLN A 547 6.94 31.92 32.56
C GLN A 547 5.63 32.61 32.18
N VAL A 548 4.58 32.42 32.98
CA VAL A 548 3.31 33.14 32.81
C VAL A 548 3.51 34.65 32.91
N GLN A 549 4.30 35.13 33.88
CA GLN A 549 4.62 36.56 34.00
C GLN A 549 5.35 37.12 32.76
N ARG A 550 6.30 36.36 32.19
CA ARG A 550 6.99 36.76 30.95
C ARG A 550 6.03 36.80 29.75
N LEU A 551 5.11 35.85 29.66
CA LEU A 551 4.08 35.83 28.63
C LEU A 551 3.17 37.06 28.73
N LEU A 552 2.70 37.39 29.93
CA LEU A 552 1.91 38.59 30.18
C LEU A 552 2.69 39.87 29.86
N TRP A 553 3.97 39.95 30.24
CA TRP A 553 4.82 41.08 29.90
C TRP A 553 4.91 41.30 28.38
N ASN A 554 5.02 40.21 27.61
CA ASN A 554 5.06 40.29 26.14
C ASN A 554 3.73 40.78 25.53
N MET A 555 2.61 40.67 26.25
CA MET A 555 1.33 41.24 25.80
C MET A 555 1.24 42.74 26.06
N SER A 556 2.05 43.29 26.96
CA SER A 556 2.10 44.72 27.29
C SER A 556 3.23 45.50 26.58
N ASP A 557 4.07 44.83 25.80
CA ASP A 557 5.23 45.44 25.15
C ASP A 557 4.84 46.09 23.79
N GLU A 558 5.00 47.41 23.68
CA GLU A 558 4.74 48.21 22.48
C GLU A 558 5.80 48.05 21.37
N SER A 559 6.84 47.22 21.60
CA SER A 559 8.01 47.05 20.71
C SER A 559 7.72 46.42 19.33
N GLY A 560 6.48 46.01 19.03
CA GLY A 560 6.09 45.44 17.73
C GLY A 560 6.55 43.99 17.49
N THR A 561 7.15 43.34 18.49
CA THR A 561 7.49 41.90 18.48
C THR A 561 6.56 41.11 19.38
N ILE A 562 5.25 41.17 19.09
CA ILE A 562 4.22 40.54 19.93
C ILE A 562 4.07 39.04 19.59
N PRO A 563 4.05 38.12 20.57
CA PRO A 563 3.58 36.75 20.36
C PRO A 563 2.07 36.76 20.10
N TRP A 564 1.68 36.54 18.85
CA TRP A 564 0.27 36.50 18.43
C TRP A 564 -0.58 35.42 19.14
N MET A 565 0.06 34.45 19.79
CA MET A 565 -0.60 33.30 20.43
C MET A 565 -0.50 33.28 21.97
N VAL A 566 -0.16 34.39 22.63
CA VAL A 566 -0.06 34.39 24.11
C VAL A 566 -1.38 34.01 24.79
N PRO A 567 -2.55 34.60 24.43
CA PRO A 567 -3.80 34.23 25.06
C PRO A 567 -4.09 32.72 24.98
N GLU A 568 -3.79 32.09 23.84
CA GLU A 568 -3.96 30.67 23.60
C GLU A 568 -3.06 29.82 24.49
N ILE A 569 -1.79 30.20 24.62
CA ILE A 569 -0.84 29.54 25.53
C ILE A 569 -1.37 29.64 26.97
N LEU A 570 -1.74 30.84 27.43
CA LEU A 570 -2.24 31.06 28.78
C LEU A 570 -3.56 30.29 29.05
N GLY A 571 -4.43 30.20 28.04
CA GLY A 571 -5.64 29.39 28.07
C GLY A 571 -5.35 27.91 28.35
N GLU A 572 -4.37 27.33 27.65
CA GLU A 572 -3.94 25.94 27.90
C GLU A 572 -3.22 25.78 29.25
N VAL A 573 -2.45 26.79 29.73
CA VAL A 573 -1.84 26.76 31.07
C VAL A 573 -2.91 26.58 32.14
N VAL A 574 -3.94 27.44 32.12
CA VAL A 574 -5.02 27.41 33.12
C VAL A 574 -5.85 26.14 32.95
N ARG A 575 -6.16 25.74 31.71
CA ARG A 575 -6.91 24.50 31.45
C ARG A 575 -6.21 23.27 32.05
N GLU A 576 -4.89 23.20 31.93
CA GLU A 576 -4.11 22.07 32.41
C GLU A 576 -4.02 22.02 33.94
N ASN A 577 -3.87 23.18 34.59
CA ASN A 577 -3.75 23.27 36.05
C ASN A 577 -4.29 24.62 36.57
N PRO A 578 -5.59 24.75 36.89
CA PRO A 578 -6.20 26.06 37.12
C PRO A 578 -5.88 26.68 38.49
N GLU A 579 -5.70 25.87 39.53
CA GLU A 579 -5.51 26.35 40.91
C GLU A 579 -4.29 27.29 41.05
N PRO A 580 -3.09 26.95 40.55
CA PRO A 580 -1.94 27.84 40.67
C PRO A 580 -2.04 29.11 39.83
N PHE A 581 -3.02 29.21 38.92
CA PHE A 581 -3.15 30.29 37.93
C PHE A 581 -4.56 30.91 37.92
N SER A 582 -5.26 30.87 39.05
CA SER A 582 -6.66 31.32 39.18
C SER A 582 -6.89 32.80 38.86
N ASP A 583 -5.85 33.64 38.93
CA ASP A 583 -5.84 35.07 38.59
C ASP A 583 -5.72 35.34 37.09
N ILE A 584 -5.21 34.36 36.32
CA ILE A 584 -4.91 34.53 34.90
C ILE A 584 -6.14 34.71 34.01
N PRO A 585 -7.27 33.99 34.21
CA PRO A 585 -8.48 34.19 33.39
C PRO A 585 -8.97 35.63 33.35
N ALA A 586 -9.03 36.31 34.51
CA ALA A 586 -9.45 37.70 34.60
C ALA A 586 -8.49 38.63 33.83
N ILE A 587 -7.18 38.34 33.87
CA ILE A 587 -6.16 39.08 33.13
C ILE A 587 -6.34 38.87 31.61
N ILE A 588 -6.51 37.62 31.15
CA ILE A 588 -6.75 37.31 29.72
C ILE A 588 -7.98 38.09 29.21
N VAL A 589 -9.08 38.06 29.96
CA VAL A 589 -10.30 38.82 29.62
C VAL A 589 -10.05 40.32 29.57
N GLY A 590 -9.19 40.86 30.45
CA GLY A 590 -8.81 42.28 30.42
C GLY A 590 -8.25 42.74 29.06
N TYR A 591 -7.61 41.85 28.31
CA TYR A 591 -7.10 42.12 26.96
C TYR A 591 -8.15 42.04 25.86
N SER A 592 -9.42 41.78 26.18
CA SER A 592 -10.50 41.76 25.18
C SER A 592 -10.95 43.16 24.75
N HIS A 593 -10.57 44.21 25.47
CA HIS A 593 -10.94 45.59 25.19
C HIS A 593 -9.70 46.40 24.77
N SER A 594 -9.60 46.81 23.50
CA SER A 594 -8.64 47.85 23.06
C SER A 594 -9.37 49.12 22.71
N GLU A 595 -8.76 50.28 23.01
CA GLU A 595 -9.29 51.61 22.64
C GLU A 595 -9.16 51.90 21.12
N THR A 596 -8.45 51.05 20.38
CA THR A 596 -8.27 51.11 18.93
C THR A 596 -9.13 50.06 18.21
N GLU A 597 -9.59 50.36 16.99
CA GLU A 597 -10.54 49.53 16.21
C GLU A 597 -10.04 48.11 15.83
N ASP A 598 -8.80 47.75 16.13
CA ASP A 598 -8.20 46.45 15.80
C ASP A 598 -7.57 45.80 17.05
N ASN A 599 -8.36 45.02 17.81
CA ASN A 599 -7.85 44.24 18.94
C ASN A 599 -7.23 42.92 18.47
N ILE A 600 -5.91 42.91 18.33
CA ILE A 600 -5.12 41.76 17.87
C ILE A 600 -5.24 40.50 18.75
N PHE A 601 -5.64 40.63 20.02
CA PHE A 601 -5.72 39.51 20.96
C PHE A 601 -7.11 38.91 21.08
N LEU A 602 -8.15 39.57 20.55
CA LEU A 602 -9.53 39.18 20.78
C LEU A 602 -9.83 37.73 20.34
N ALA A 603 -9.29 37.29 19.20
CA ALA A 603 -9.43 35.91 18.73
C ALA A 603 -8.82 34.90 19.71
N GLY A 604 -7.60 35.17 20.21
CA GLY A 604 -6.92 34.32 21.17
C GLY A 604 -7.58 34.32 22.55
N VAL A 605 -8.14 35.46 22.99
CA VAL A 605 -8.92 35.56 24.23
C VAL A 605 -10.16 34.68 24.15
N LEU A 606 -10.90 34.72 23.04
CA LEU A 606 -12.07 33.85 22.82
C LEU A 606 -11.68 32.36 22.81
N TYR A 607 -10.56 32.01 22.17
CA TYR A 607 -10.01 30.65 22.23
C TYR A 607 -9.75 30.22 23.69
N ALA A 608 -9.02 31.04 24.44
CA ALA A 608 -8.60 30.74 25.81
C ALA A 608 -9.79 30.53 26.73
N ILE A 609 -10.78 31.44 26.68
CA ILE A 609 -12.02 31.34 27.43
C ILE A 609 -12.77 30.05 27.09
N GLY A 610 -12.94 29.75 25.81
CA GLY A 610 -13.60 28.52 25.37
C GLY A 610 -12.87 27.26 25.87
N ARG A 611 -11.54 27.25 25.85
CA ARG A 611 -10.73 26.11 26.32
C ARG A 611 -10.75 25.93 27.83
N ILE A 612 -10.67 27.01 28.61
CA ILE A 612 -10.77 26.93 30.07
C ILE A 612 -12.18 26.46 30.45
N GLY A 613 -13.22 27.11 29.90
CA GLY A 613 -14.62 26.84 30.21
C GLY A 613 -15.18 25.51 29.75
N GLU A 614 -14.51 24.83 28.82
CA GLU A 614 -14.86 23.47 28.45
C GLU A 614 -14.72 22.49 29.63
N ILE A 615 -13.77 22.74 30.53
CA ILE A 615 -13.45 21.88 31.67
C ILE A 615 -13.72 22.56 33.02
N HIS A 616 -13.26 23.81 33.19
CA HIS A 616 -13.23 24.54 34.46
C HIS A 616 -14.08 25.82 34.39
N LYS A 617 -15.41 25.66 34.31
CA LYS A 617 -16.37 26.76 34.10
C LYS A 617 -16.32 27.82 35.20
N GLU A 618 -16.02 27.42 36.43
CA GLU A 618 -15.95 28.26 37.61
C GLU A 618 -14.87 29.35 37.53
N TYR A 619 -13.79 29.13 36.76
CA TYR A 619 -12.70 30.09 36.59
C TYR A 619 -12.99 31.18 35.56
N ILE A 620 -14.09 31.07 34.84
CA ILE A 620 -14.52 32.04 33.84
C ILE A 620 -15.99 32.43 34.01
N ALA A 621 -16.62 32.19 35.17
CA ALA A 621 -18.07 32.31 35.31
C ALA A 621 -18.63 33.73 35.03
N ASP A 622 -17.84 34.78 35.25
CA ASP A 622 -18.32 36.17 35.29
C ASP A 622 -18.17 36.96 33.96
N TYR A 623 -17.49 36.39 32.94
CA TYR A 623 -16.99 37.15 31.78
C TYR A 623 -17.41 36.71 30.35
N PRO A 624 -17.71 35.43 30.05
CA PRO A 624 -17.67 34.92 28.68
C PRO A 624 -18.92 35.22 27.87
N TYR A 625 -20.09 35.29 28.51
CA TYR A 625 -21.35 35.28 27.76
C TYR A 625 -21.53 36.53 26.88
N ILE A 626 -21.20 37.71 27.41
CA ILE A 626 -21.33 38.99 26.66
C ILE A 626 -20.24 39.06 25.59
N LEU A 627 -18.98 38.84 25.98
CA LEU A 627 -17.84 38.95 25.06
C LEU A 627 -17.95 38.00 23.87
N VAL A 628 -18.29 36.73 24.13
CA VAL A 628 -18.48 35.73 23.07
C VAL A 628 -19.63 36.15 22.16
N LYS A 629 -20.76 36.58 22.72
CA LYS A 629 -21.94 36.99 21.95
C LYS A 629 -21.70 38.23 21.07
N GLU A 630 -20.97 39.23 21.56
CA GLU A 630 -20.61 40.42 20.77
C GLU A 630 -19.65 40.08 19.63
N SER A 631 -18.80 39.06 19.83
CA SER A 631 -17.81 38.62 18.85
C SER A 631 -18.38 37.72 17.74
N PHE A 632 -19.61 37.24 17.87
CA PHE A 632 -20.22 36.29 16.92
C PHE A 632 -20.30 36.82 15.47
N LEU A 633 -20.48 38.12 15.30
CA LEU A 633 -20.61 38.77 13.98
C LEU A 633 -19.44 39.72 13.69
N HIS A 634 -18.32 39.54 14.39
CA HIS A 634 -17.15 40.39 14.23
C HIS A 634 -16.63 40.35 12.78
N ARG A 635 -16.16 41.49 12.24
CA ARG A 635 -15.72 41.59 10.84
C ARG A 635 -14.61 40.60 10.49
N GLU A 636 -13.65 40.45 11.40
CA GLU A 636 -12.53 39.52 11.25
C GLU A 636 -12.98 38.07 11.39
N ALA A 637 -12.56 37.24 10.44
CA ALA A 637 -12.94 35.84 10.37
C ALA A 637 -12.45 35.02 11.58
N ASP A 638 -11.22 35.30 12.05
CA ASP A 638 -10.62 34.57 13.18
C ASP A 638 -11.32 34.88 14.52
N VAL A 639 -11.77 36.11 14.73
CA VAL A 639 -12.57 36.49 15.90
C VAL A 639 -13.93 35.79 15.85
N CYS A 640 -14.61 35.86 14.70
CA CYS A 640 -15.91 35.24 14.51
C CYS A 640 -15.87 33.72 14.75
N ILE A 641 -14.90 33.01 14.17
CA ILE A 641 -14.83 31.55 14.34
C ILE A 641 -14.54 31.16 15.79
N ASN A 642 -13.66 31.88 16.48
CA ASN A 642 -13.29 31.56 17.85
C ASN A 642 -14.45 31.85 18.81
N ALA A 643 -15.30 32.85 18.52
CA ALA A 643 -16.55 33.07 19.23
C ALA A 643 -17.54 31.90 19.07
N VAL A 644 -17.70 31.39 17.85
CA VAL A 644 -18.57 30.24 17.55
C VAL A 644 -18.10 28.98 18.28
N VAL A 645 -16.80 28.70 18.23
CA VAL A 645 -16.18 27.56 18.94
C VAL A 645 -16.29 27.72 20.46
N ALA A 646 -16.03 28.91 20.99
CA ALA A 646 -16.16 29.20 22.41
C ALA A 646 -17.60 28.98 22.88
N ALA A 647 -18.60 29.48 22.14
CA ALA A 647 -20.00 29.24 22.49
C ALA A 647 -20.38 27.76 22.51
N LYS A 648 -19.85 26.96 21.58
CA LYS A 648 -20.06 25.51 21.61
C LYS A 648 -19.44 24.88 22.87
N ARG A 649 -18.17 25.17 23.16
CA ARG A 649 -17.46 24.65 24.34
C ARG A 649 -18.14 25.03 25.65
N LEU A 650 -18.64 26.25 25.72
CA LEU A 650 -19.34 26.79 26.89
C LEU A 650 -20.80 26.32 27.00
N SER A 651 -21.33 25.65 25.98
CA SER A 651 -22.74 25.26 25.91
C SER A 651 -23.70 26.47 26.02
N MET A 652 -23.36 27.58 25.35
CA MET A 652 -24.18 28.80 25.38
C MET A 652 -25.54 28.59 24.69
N THR A 653 -26.62 29.01 25.36
CA THR A 653 -27.97 29.07 24.81
C THR A 653 -28.28 30.46 24.23
N GLY A 654 -29.27 30.58 23.35
CA GLY A 654 -29.74 31.90 22.88
C GLY A 654 -28.84 32.58 21.84
N VAL A 655 -28.06 31.79 21.09
CA VAL A 655 -27.22 32.24 19.97
C VAL A 655 -27.79 31.87 18.60
N ASP A 656 -29.00 31.29 18.54
CA ASP A 656 -29.60 30.75 17.31
C ASP A 656 -29.74 31.81 16.20
N ASP A 657 -30.23 33.00 16.55
CA ASP A 657 -30.36 34.13 15.60
C ASP A 657 -29.01 34.60 15.05
N LEU A 658 -27.94 34.47 15.84
CA LEU A 658 -26.59 34.79 15.43
C LEU A 658 -26.02 33.68 14.54
N LEU A 659 -26.27 32.41 14.88
CA LEU A 659 -25.85 31.25 14.08
C LEU A 659 -26.45 31.29 12.67
N VAL A 660 -27.71 31.73 12.50
CA VAL A 660 -28.33 31.91 11.17
C VAL A 660 -27.54 32.89 10.30
N LYS A 661 -26.94 33.93 10.89
CA LYS A 661 -26.12 34.91 10.18
C LYS A 661 -24.70 34.39 9.93
N VAL A 662 -24.09 33.72 10.91
CA VAL A 662 -22.77 33.10 10.81
C VAL A 662 -22.74 31.99 9.74
N LYS A 663 -23.81 31.18 9.63
CA LYS A 663 -23.95 30.13 8.61
C LYS A 663 -24.01 30.65 7.16
N LYS A 664 -23.96 31.97 6.96
CA LYS A 664 -23.86 32.62 5.64
C LYS A 664 -22.44 33.14 5.32
N ARG A 665 -21.49 33.01 6.25
CA ARG A 665 -20.11 33.47 6.06
C ARG A 665 -19.24 32.38 5.45
N ASN A 666 -18.70 32.66 4.27
CA ASN A 666 -17.83 31.74 3.52
C ASN A 666 -16.35 32.08 3.64
N ASP A 667 -15.97 32.92 4.61
CA ASP A 667 -14.57 33.21 4.88
C ASP A 667 -13.84 31.93 5.26
N ILE A 668 -12.68 31.66 4.62
CA ILE A 668 -11.82 30.51 4.93
C ILE A 668 -10.91 30.90 6.09
N VAL A 669 -10.88 30.06 7.11
CA VAL A 669 -10.16 30.34 8.35
C VAL A 669 -9.53 29.06 8.91
N ASN A 670 -8.43 29.22 9.64
CA ASN A 670 -7.80 28.13 10.39
C ASN A 670 -8.33 28.13 11.82
N VAL A 671 -8.96 27.02 12.22
CA VAL A 671 -9.58 26.89 13.54
C VAL A 671 -9.08 25.63 14.23
N TYR A 672 -8.76 25.76 15.52
CA TYR A 672 -8.37 24.62 16.34
C TYR A 672 -9.56 24.06 17.14
N TYR A 673 -10.01 22.88 16.75
CA TYR A 673 -11.14 22.18 17.36
C TYR A 673 -10.93 20.67 17.34
N ASP A 674 -11.47 19.97 18.34
CA ASP A 674 -11.30 18.51 18.52
C ASP A 674 -9.83 18.04 18.40
N ASN A 675 -8.95 18.74 19.09
CA ASN A 675 -7.50 18.53 19.11
C ASN A 675 -6.79 18.58 17.75
N CYS A 676 -7.42 19.13 16.70
CA CYS A 676 -6.83 19.29 15.38
C CYS A 676 -7.00 20.71 14.81
N LEU A 677 -6.04 21.14 13.99
CA LEU A 677 -6.12 22.38 13.24
C LEU A 677 -6.81 22.09 11.89
N ARG A 678 -7.92 22.76 11.62
CA ARG A 678 -8.72 22.57 10.40
C ARG A 678 -8.77 23.88 9.62
N THR A 679 -8.69 23.78 8.29
CA THR A 679 -8.93 24.90 7.38
C THR A 679 -10.32 24.71 6.78
N VAL A 680 -11.27 25.54 7.20
CA VAL A 680 -12.70 25.40 6.88
C VAL A 680 -13.33 26.76 6.66
N THR A 681 -14.51 26.81 6.05
CA THR A 681 -15.32 28.03 6.07
C THR A 681 -16.02 28.19 7.43
N ILE A 682 -16.30 29.44 7.81
CA ILE A 682 -17.08 29.74 9.02
C ILE A 682 -18.44 29.02 8.99
N ALA A 683 -19.12 29.01 7.83
CA ALA A 683 -20.41 28.36 7.66
C ALA A 683 -20.36 26.85 7.87
N GLU A 684 -19.37 26.15 7.30
CA GLU A 684 -19.19 24.70 7.48
C GLU A 684 -18.97 24.36 8.96
N MET A 685 -18.07 25.08 9.62
CA MET A 685 -17.76 24.84 11.03
C MET A 685 -18.94 25.12 11.95
N ALA A 686 -19.65 26.23 11.74
CA ALA A 686 -20.86 26.55 12.51
C ALA A 686 -21.99 25.54 12.25
N GLY A 687 -22.07 25.00 11.03
CA GLY A 687 -22.96 23.90 10.67
C GLY A 687 -22.63 22.63 11.46
N GLU A 688 -21.36 22.23 11.48
CA GLU A 688 -20.89 21.04 12.19
C GLU A 688 -21.13 21.13 13.70
N LEU A 689 -20.71 22.23 14.33
CA LEU A 689 -20.77 22.40 15.79
C LEU A 689 -22.20 22.47 16.34
N PHE A 690 -23.15 22.99 15.55
CA PHE A 690 -24.54 23.22 15.94
C PHE A 690 -25.49 22.54 14.95
N SER A 691 -25.16 21.28 14.60
CA SER A 691 -26.00 20.36 13.82
C SER A 691 -26.97 19.58 14.70
#